data_AF-A0A933HJ05-F1
#
_entry.id   AF-A0A933HJ05-F1
#
_cell.length_a   1.000
_cell.length_b   1.000
_cell.length_c   1.000
_cell.angle_alpha   90.00
_cell.angle_beta   90.00
_cell.angle_gamma   90.00
#
_symmetry.space_group_name_H-M   'P 1'
#
loop_
_entity.id
_entity.type
_entity.pdbx_description
1 polymer ?
#
loop_
_entity_poly.entity_id
_entity_poly.type
_entity_poly.pdbx_seq_one_letter_code
_entity_poly.pdbx_strand_id
1 'polypeptide(L)'
;MFEKIKVGGFLSKYPKAEGPERKGLIEKLDALWEFAIPMAADELRYNRMLYMDAAEIFEKLYKKERLPVYIKGLGDSKDNVRALYKETLKKQGKASILPNLADSLASDDNVLRRTAGEMIVEIGDASVTYKIIPLLKSENRDVKKTAMDTLASLKSEKASEAILPLMDDPDSWVRRKAVEAVCRLKDKATLAKLRHVALNEKDAAILKMVIETVGEIGGKEDAVAILGLIRNPDMMIRQMAAGAVIAIADSEIVPKVVELLMDEDVNTRRTAVDVLNGLKDPKTAGALVRAIKDGDWWVREIATDALSALGGEKISQMIMGLLTDQDEYARRSAVEFYCRVKDPAAFQILLNLLADKDWWVREKAITALGLIGDPAAIPHIEKLVGDKEVKWAIPSALAAIGGAAALKPLGLMLKDSQRAIRLEALRAVTLIDSDETVGLLKRAALDQDVEVMASALKLLREKTGQVWLKEDVEAELGKEEKAPVTKAAPQTVTPIINRVDVKPGEIFTEAILVADLCNSTDMANTYGDNFVFQLASEFCNIILAAAEDEKVSFSKSTGDGYLMTFPSVENALGTAKRTLDELAARNAAVEPKRRIASRFAVNIGECRVDMNGDRQGVAVNMTFRVDGVKRDTMIPAPGGVGADEMPMENRILLTEPASLDIKGNARFPTRLLGFFELKGITGLHRIYQLMEGG
;
A
#
# COMPACT_ATOMS: atom_id res chain seq x y z
N MET A 1 17.89 33.93 -55.53
CA MET A 1 18.63 32.66 -55.77
C MET A 1 20.12 32.83 -55.47
N PHE A 2 20.79 33.83 -56.05
CA PHE A 2 22.22 34.10 -55.82
C PHE A 2 22.61 34.34 -54.35
N GLU A 3 21.78 35.06 -53.57
CA GLU A 3 22.07 35.35 -52.16
C GLU A 3 21.99 34.11 -51.27
N LYS A 4 21.00 33.23 -51.50
CA LYS A 4 20.89 31.94 -50.78
C LYS A 4 22.11 31.06 -51.03
N ILE A 5 22.63 31.03 -52.26
CA ILE A 5 23.85 30.27 -52.59
C ILE A 5 25.07 30.82 -51.83
N LYS A 6 25.20 32.15 -51.76
CA LYS A 6 26.28 32.80 -50.98
C LYS A 6 26.18 32.47 -49.50
N VAL A 7 24.99 32.57 -48.91
CA VAL A 7 24.74 32.24 -47.49
C VAL A 7 25.06 30.77 -47.21
N GLY A 8 24.61 29.83 -48.04
CA GLY A 8 24.97 28.41 -47.89
C GLY A 8 26.48 28.15 -47.96
N GLY A 9 27.18 28.89 -48.83
CA GLY A 9 28.64 28.87 -48.90
C GLY A 9 29.35 29.43 -47.66
N PHE A 10 28.74 30.39 -46.96
CA PHE A 10 29.27 30.93 -45.70
C PHE A 10 28.98 29.98 -44.52
N LEU A 11 27.75 29.47 -44.41
CA LEU A 11 27.35 28.55 -43.35
C LEU A 11 28.12 27.23 -43.38
N SER A 12 28.42 26.69 -44.57
CA SER A 12 29.21 25.44 -44.70
C SER A 12 30.68 25.59 -44.29
N LYS A 13 31.24 26.81 -44.37
CA LYS A 13 32.60 27.13 -43.92
C LYS A 13 32.67 27.46 -42.43
N TYR A 14 31.57 27.90 -41.84
CA TYR A 14 31.52 28.40 -40.47
C TYR A 14 32.06 27.42 -39.40
N PRO A 15 31.72 26.12 -39.41
CA PRO A 15 32.20 25.17 -38.39
C PRO A 15 33.71 24.94 -38.39
N LYS A 16 34.41 25.30 -39.48
CA LYS A 16 35.86 25.11 -39.64
C LYS A 16 36.65 26.42 -39.50
N ALA A 17 35.97 27.56 -39.39
CA ALA A 17 36.60 28.87 -39.35
C ALA A 17 36.99 29.22 -37.91
N GLU A 18 38.16 29.82 -37.74
CA GLU A 18 38.65 30.26 -36.43
C GLU A 18 39.01 31.76 -36.42
N GLY A 19 38.91 32.38 -35.23
CA GLY A 19 39.38 33.74 -34.98
C GLY A 19 38.87 34.78 -36.00
N PRO A 20 39.74 35.51 -36.72
CA PRO A 20 39.35 36.56 -37.67
C PRO A 20 38.46 36.08 -38.82
N GLU A 21 38.65 34.85 -39.32
CA GLU A 21 37.85 34.31 -40.41
C GLU A 21 36.39 34.12 -39.97
N ARG A 22 36.20 33.58 -38.77
CA ARG A 22 34.87 33.37 -38.19
C ARG A 22 34.12 34.68 -37.98
N LYS A 23 34.81 35.73 -37.51
CA LYS A 23 34.25 37.09 -37.41
C LYS A 23 33.86 37.65 -38.79
N GLY A 24 34.71 37.49 -39.80
CA GLY A 24 34.40 37.92 -41.16
C GLY A 24 33.22 37.17 -41.79
N LEU A 25 33.01 35.90 -41.43
CA LEU A 25 31.81 35.15 -41.83
C LEU A 25 30.55 35.69 -41.15
N ILE A 26 30.60 36.03 -39.85
CA ILE A 26 29.47 36.68 -39.15
C ILE A 26 29.08 37.98 -39.83
N GLU A 27 30.03 38.85 -40.20
CA GLU A 27 29.74 40.12 -40.86
C GLU A 27 29.03 39.91 -42.23
N LYS A 28 29.46 38.90 -42.98
CA LYS A 28 28.82 38.52 -44.26
C LYS A 28 27.43 37.93 -44.07
N LEU A 29 27.24 37.11 -43.03
CA LEU A 29 25.94 36.55 -42.66
C LEU A 29 24.99 37.65 -42.15
N ASP A 30 25.49 38.62 -41.39
CA ASP A 30 24.74 39.78 -40.88
C ASP A 30 24.20 40.66 -42.00
N ALA A 31 24.98 40.87 -43.06
CA ALA A 31 24.56 41.60 -44.25
C ALA A 31 23.42 40.90 -45.02
N LEU A 32 23.31 39.57 -44.89
CA LEU A 32 22.31 38.72 -45.57
C LEU A 32 21.37 38.04 -44.56
N TRP A 33 21.09 38.71 -43.44
CA TRP A 33 20.42 38.13 -42.27
C TRP A 33 19.05 37.49 -42.56
N GLU A 34 18.28 38.04 -43.50
CA GLU A 34 16.96 37.54 -43.89
C GLU A 34 17.01 36.09 -44.40
N PHE A 35 18.12 35.73 -45.05
CA PHE A 35 18.39 34.37 -45.50
C PHE A 35 19.27 33.59 -44.52
N ALA A 36 20.23 34.27 -43.86
CA ALA A 36 21.17 33.63 -42.96
C ALA A 36 20.50 33.00 -41.74
N ILE A 37 19.53 33.68 -41.10
CA ILE A 37 18.87 33.14 -39.90
C ILE A 37 18.05 31.89 -40.22
N PRO A 38 17.13 31.87 -41.20
CA PRO A 38 16.40 30.66 -41.55
C PRO A 38 17.30 29.55 -42.07
N MET A 39 18.33 29.87 -42.89
CA MET A 39 19.22 28.85 -43.42
C MET A 39 20.13 28.25 -42.34
N ALA A 40 20.59 29.03 -41.35
CA ALA A 40 21.32 28.49 -40.21
C ALA A 40 20.42 27.56 -39.36
N ALA A 41 19.14 27.92 -39.21
CA ALA A 41 18.14 27.03 -38.61
C ALA A 41 18.00 25.72 -39.40
N ASP A 42 17.96 25.80 -40.74
CA ASP A 42 17.88 24.63 -41.62
C ASP A 42 19.14 23.75 -41.52
N GLU A 43 20.34 24.34 -41.45
CA GLU A 43 21.58 23.59 -41.24
C GLU A 43 21.54 22.82 -39.91
N LEU A 44 21.05 23.43 -38.83
CA LEU A 44 20.81 22.73 -37.56
C LEU A 44 19.71 21.65 -37.70
N ARG A 45 18.60 21.97 -38.39
CA ARG A 45 17.45 21.07 -38.57
C ARG A 45 17.84 19.75 -39.24
N TYR A 46 18.76 19.83 -40.21
CA TYR A 46 19.24 18.69 -40.97
C TYR A 46 20.57 18.12 -40.45
N ASN A 47 20.98 18.45 -39.22
CA ASN A 47 22.21 17.98 -38.58
C ASN A 47 23.50 18.29 -39.39
N ARG A 48 23.48 19.37 -40.16
CA ARG A 48 24.63 19.86 -40.95
C ARG A 48 25.47 20.90 -40.20
N MET A 49 24.97 21.37 -39.06
CA MET A 49 25.64 22.31 -38.16
C MET A 49 25.42 21.90 -36.70
N LEU A 50 26.47 22.05 -35.87
CA LEU A 50 26.37 21.82 -34.43
C LEU A 50 25.52 22.91 -33.77
N TYR A 51 24.84 22.56 -32.70
CA TYR A 51 23.99 23.49 -31.95
C TYR A 51 24.76 24.74 -31.49
N MET A 52 26.00 24.57 -31.01
CA MET A 52 26.84 25.68 -30.53
C MET A 52 27.17 26.70 -31.63
N ASP A 53 27.44 26.23 -32.84
CA ASP A 53 27.72 27.11 -33.99
C ASP A 53 26.47 27.88 -34.39
N ALA A 54 25.32 27.19 -34.47
CA ALA A 54 24.04 27.82 -34.78
C ALA A 54 23.65 28.84 -33.70
N ALA A 55 23.86 28.52 -32.43
CA ALA A 55 23.63 29.40 -31.28
C ALA A 55 24.48 30.67 -31.35
N GLU A 56 25.76 30.56 -31.68
CA GLU A 56 26.63 31.72 -31.84
C GLU A 56 26.19 32.60 -33.02
N ILE A 57 25.88 32.00 -34.17
CA ILE A 57 25.38 32.76 -35.34
C ILE A 57 24.09 33.50 -34.95
N PHE A 58 23.14 32.82 -34.34
CA PHE A 58 21.86 33.41 -33.93
C PHE A 58 22.06 34.56 -32.94
N GLU A 59 22.96 34.39 -31.97
CA GLU A 59 23.29 35.40 -30.97
C GLU A 59 23.93 36.64 -31.61
N LYS A 60 24.88 36.46 -32.55
CA LYS A 60 25.57 37.57 -33.22
C LYS A 60 24.70 38.30 -34.23
N LEU A 61 23.76 37.60 -34.87
CA LEU A 61 22.83 38.18 -35.84
C LEU A 61 21.58 38.78 -35.18
N TYR A 62 21.40 38.63 -33.86
CA TYR A 62 20.23 39.18 -33.20
C TYR A 62 20.26 40.71 -33.21
N LYS A 63 19.18 41.32 -33.70
CA LYS A 63 18.90 42.76 -33.61
C LYS A 63 17.40 42.94 -33.39
N LYS A 64 16.99 44.02 -32.70
CA LYS A 64 15.59 44.27 -32.32
C LYS A 64 14.66 44.34 -33.54
N GLU A 65 15.14 44.90 -34.65
CA GLU A 65 14.38 45.04 -35.89
C GLU A 65 14.09 43.69 -36.56
N ARG A 66 14.88 42.66 -36.22
CA ARG A 66 14.78 41.29 -36.76
C ARG A 66 13.95 40.35 -35.90
N LEU A 67 13.42 40.85 -34.78
CA LEU A 67 12.59 40.11 -33.83
C LEU A 67 11.47 39.28 -34.51
N PRO A 68 10.75 39.78 -35.54
CA PRO A 68 9.71 38.99 -36.20
C PRO A 68 10.19 37.64 -36.77
N VAL A 69 11.42 37.58 -37.28
CA VAL A 69 12.00 36.33 -37.82
C VAL A 69 12.29 35.34 -36.70
N TYR A 70 12.80 35.81 -35.57
CA TYR A 70 13.06 34.96 -34.40
C TYR A 70 11.76 34.45 -33.76
N ILE A 71 10.73 35.30 -33.66
CA ILE A 71 9.42 34.90 -33.15
C ILE A 71 8.78 33.86 -34.07
N LYS A 72 8.80 34.06 -35.39
CA LYS A 72 8.29 33.08 -36.35
C LYS A 72 8.98 31.72 -36.20
N GLY A 73 10.28 31.71 -35.89
CA GLY A 73 11.06 30.49 -35.64
C GLY A 73 10.60 29.67 -34.42
N LEU A 74 9.83 30.26 -33.50
CA LEU A 74 9.23 29.53 -32.38
C LEU A 74 8.14 28.54 -32.83
N GLY A 75 7.62 28.69 -34.05
CA GLY A 75 6.70 27.74 -34.69
C GLY A 75 7.39 26.55 -35.37
N ASP A 76 8.72 26.41 -35.26
CA ASP A 76 9.42 25.34 -35.99
C ASP A 76 8.98 23.94 -35.53
N SER A 77 8.81 23.03 -36.48
CA SER A 77 8.46 21.62 -36.22
C SER A 77 9.50 20.86 -35.38
N LYS A 78 10.76 21.28 -35.38
CA LYS A 78 11.85 20.59 -34.66
C LYS A 78 12.19 21.26 -33.33
N ASP A 79 12.20 20.45 -32.28
CA ASP A 79 12.40 20.90 -30.89
C ASP A 79 13.76 21.58 -30.68
N ASN A 80 14.84 21.05 -31.27
CA ASN A 80 16.18 21.64 -31.19
C ASN A 80 16.25 23.01 -31.88
N VAL A 81 15.55 23.19 -33.00
CA VAL A 81 15.47 24.49 -33.69
C VAL A 81 14.63 25.47 -32.87
N ARG A 82 13.50 25.05 -32.29
CA ARG A 82 12.72 25.90 -31.37
C ARG A 82 13.54 26.31 -30.15
N ALA A 83 14.31 25.39 -29.57
CA ALA A 83 15.19 25.69 -28.43
C ALA A 83 16.19 26.79 -28.77
N LEU A 84 16.81 26.71 -29.96
CA LEU A 84 17.73 27.74 -30.46
C LEU A 84 17.07 29.13 -30.52
N TYR A 85 15.85 29.21 -31.09
CA TYR A 85 15.09 30.47 -31.12
C TYR A 85 14.71 30.94 -29.71
N LYS A 86 14.20 30.05 -28.84
CA LYS A 86 13.83 30.37 -27.44
C LYS A 86 15.03 30.93 -26.67
N GLU A 87 16.19 30.27 -26.72
CA GLU A 87 17.40 30.69 -26.01
C GLU A 87 17.93 32.05 -26.49
N THR A 88 17.94 32.28 -27.80
CA THR A 88 18.38 33.56 -28.37
C THR A 88 17.49 34.70 -27.87
N LEU A 89 16.17 34.51 -27.93
CA LEU A 89 15.20 35.51 -27.46
C LEU A 89 15.29 35.74 -25.94
N LYS A 90 15.54 34.69 -25.15
CA LYS A 90 15.74 34.81 -23.69
C LYS A 90 16.98 35.61 -23.32
N LYS A 91 18.08 35.42 -24.04
CA LYS A 91 19.34 36.14 -23.78
C LYS A 91 19.21 37.64 -24.10
N GLN A 92 18.54 37.96 -25.20
CA GLN A 92 18.63 39.30 -25.81
C GLN A 92 17.36 40.15 -25.69
N GLY A 93 16.19 39.53 -25.48
CA GLY A 93 14.89 40.16 -25.65
C GLY A 93 14.01 40.28 -24.39
N LYS A 94 14.28 39.50 -23.34
CA LYS A 94 13.53 39.36 -22.07
C LYS A 94 12.17 40.09 -22.00
N ALA A 95 12.11 41.28 -21.38
CA ALA A 95 10.83 41.98 -21.20
C ALA A 95 10.34 42.69 -22.48
N SER A 96 11.26 43.16 -23.32
CA SER A 96 10.94 43.95 -24.52
C SER A 96 10.22 43.17 -25.62
N ILE A 97 10.31 41.84 -25.62
CA ILE A 97 9.68 40.97 -26.63
C ILE A 97 8.28 40.50 -26.23
N LEU A 98 7.88 40.73 -24.97
CA LEU A 98 6.59 40.26 -24.44
C LEU A 98 5.39 40.73 -25.27
N PRO A 99 5.30 41.99 -25.73
CA PRO A 99 4.17 42.42 -26.55
C PRO A 99 4.05 41.63 -27.86
N ASN A 100 5.18 41.23 -28.47
CA ASN A 100 5.20 40.47 -29.71
C ASN A 100 4.92 38.98 -29.49
N LEU A 101 5.35 38.42 -28.35
CA LEU A 101 4.96 37.06 -27.95
C LEU A 101 3.45 37.01 -27.67
N ALA A 102 2.88 38.04 -27.04
CA ALA A 102 1.45 38.14 -26.80
C ALA A 102 0.64 38.23 -28.10
N ASP A 103 1.12 38.96 -29.13
CA ASP A 103 0.51 38.93 -30.47
C ASP A 103 0.49 37.52 -31.07
N SER A 104 1.57 36.75 -30.84
CA SER A 104 1.69 35.38 -31.35
C SER A 104 0.72 34.41 -30.68
N LEU A 105 0.12 34.78 -29.54
CA LEU A 105 -0.95 33.99 -28.92
C LEU A 105 -2.23 33.95 -29.77
N ALA A 106 -2.42 34.90 -30.70
CA ALA A 106 -3.54 34.92 -31.63
C ALA A 106 -3.27 34.13 -32.93
N SER A 107 -2.09 33.53 -33.08
CA SER A 107 -1.71 32.80 -34.28
C SER A 107 -2.50 31.50 -34.47
N ASP A 108 -2.86 31.18 -35.71
CA ASP A 108 -3.41 29.88 -36.11
C ASP A 108 -2.37 28.75 -36.04
N ASP A 109 -1.07 29.08 -36.00
CA ASP A 109 -0.01 28.11 -35.79
C ASP A 109 0.02 27.66 -34.32
N ASN A 110 -0.43 26.43 -34.09
CA ASN A 110 -0.50 25.80 -32.77
C ASN A 110 0.86 25.73 -32.06
N VAL A 111 1.95 25.49 -32.79
CA VAL A 111 3.29 25.34 -32.22
C VAL A 111 3.81 26.70 -31.81
N LEU A 112 3.67 27.71 -32.67
CA LEU A 112 4.05 29.08 -32.39
C LEU A 112 3.27 29.62 -31.17
N ARG A 113 1.95 29.46 -31.19
CA ARG A 113 1.05 29.95 -30.14
C ARG A 113 1.41 29.38 -28.76
N ARG A 114 1.59 28.06 -28.67
CA ARG A 114 1.98 27.39 -27.43
C ARG A 114 3.37 27.82 -26.96
N THR A 115 4.34 27.85 -27.87
CA THR A 115 5.73 28.20 -27.53
C THR A 115 5.83 29.65 -27.06
N ALA A 116 5.06 30.56 -27.67
CA ALA A 116 4.97 31.95 -27.23
C ALA A 116 4.37 32.07 -25.82
N GLY A 117 3.30 31.32 -25.51
CA GLY A 117 2.72 31.26 -24.16
C GLY A 117 3.71 30.75 -23.11
N GLU A 118 4.40 29.64 -23.40
CA GLU A 118 5.47 29.10 -22.54
C GLU A 118 6.56 30.14 -22.29
N MET A 119 7.01 30.85 -23.32
CA MET A 119 8.03 31.90 -23.18
C MET A 119 7.55 33.07 -22.32
N ILE A 120 6.30 33.50 -22.47
CA ILE A 120 5.72 34.57 -21.64
C ILE A 120 5.75 34.16 -20.16
N VAL A 121 5.34 32.94 -19.85
CA VAL A 121 5.35 32.39 -18.49
C VAL A 121 6.76 32.27 -17.94
N GLU A 122 7.71 31.78 -18.75
CA GLU A 122 9.13 31.67 -18.37
C GLU A 122 9.78 33.04 -18.12
N ILE A 123 9.34 34.10 -18.80
CA ILE A 123 9.79 35.49 -18.55
C ILE A 123 9.16 36.03 -17.26
N GLY A 124 7.89 35.68 -16.97
CA GLY A 124 7.24 35.93 -15.68
C GLY A 124 6.81 37.38 -15.41
N ASP A 125 6.90 38.28 -16.41
CA ASP A 125 6.51 39.68 -16.26
C ASP A 125 5.02 39.86 -16.58
N ALA A 126 4.22 40.06 -15.53
CA ALA A 126 2.78 40.24 -15.61
C ALA A 126 2.33 41.54 -16.31
N SER A 127 3.23 42.47 -16.62
CA SER A 127 2.90 43.72 -17.32
C SER A 127 2.28 43.47 -18.70
N VAL A 128 2.52 42.31 -19.33
CA VAL A 128 1.94 41.95 -20.64
C VAL A 128 0.46 41.53 -20.57
N THR A 129 -0.09 41.32 -19.36
CA THR A 129 -1.46 40.81 -19.14
C THR A 129 -2.53 41.62 -19.90
N TYR A 130 -2.37 42.95 -20.01
CA TYR A 130 -3.33 43.81 -20.75
C TYR A 130 -3.51 43.41 -22.22
N LYS A 131 -2.50 42.77 -22.82
CA LYS A 131 -2.52 42.35 -24.23
C LYS A 131 -3.05 40.93 -24.42
N ILE A 132 -2.99 40.11 -23.37
CA ILE A 132 -3.49 38.73 -23.40
C ILE A 132 -4.98 38.67 -23.05
N ILE A 133 -5.46 39.52 -22.12
CA ILE A 133 -6.88 39.57 -21.70
C ILE A 133 -7.86 39.67 -22.87
N PRO A 134 -7.66 40.52 -23.90
CA PRO A 134 -8.57 40.59 -25.05
C PRO A 134 -8.76 39.25 -25.78
N LEU A 135 -7.75 38.36 -25.76
CA LEU A 135 -7.80 37.06 -26.43
C LEU A 135 -8.75 36.06 -25.74
N LEU A 136 -9.17 36.34 -24.49
CA LEU A 136 -10.21 35.57 -23.81
C LEU A 136 -11.57 35.65 -24.52
N LYS A 137 -11.78 36.68 -25.36
CA LYS A 137 -12.99 36.86 -26.17
C LYS A 137 -12.89 36.24 -27.57
N SER A 138 -11.77 35.59 -27.89
CA SER A 138 -11.58 34.95 -29.20
C SER A 138 -12.63 33.86 -29.45
N GLU A 139 -13.12 33.77 -30.69
CA GLU A 139 -13.97 32.67 -31.15
C GLU A 139 -13.16 31.37 -31.33
N ASN A 140 -11.84 31.49 -31.56
CA ASN A 140 -10.95 30.34 -31.65
C ASN A 140 -10.70 29.77 -30.24
N ARG A 141 -11.23 28.56 -29.99
CA ARG A 141 -11.09 27.85 -28.71
C ARG A 141 -9.63 27.62 -28.31
N ASP A 142 -8.74 27.33 -29.26
CA ASP A 142 -7.33 27.10 -28.93
C ASP A 142 -6.61 28.39 -28.53
N VAL A 143 -6.96 29.51 -29.16
CA VAL A 143 -6.47 30.85 -28.76
C VAL A 143 -6.97 31.19 -27.37
N LYS A 144 -8.26 31.00 -27.11
CA LYS A 144 -8.88 31.25 -25.80
C LYS A 144 -8.23 30.39 -24.70
N LYS A 145 -8.00 29.10 -24.99
CA LYS A 145 -7.31 28.17 -24.09
C LYS A 145 -5.90 28.65 -23.77
N THR A 146 -5.07 28.94 -24.78
CA THR A 146 -3.69 29.38 -24.54
C THR A 146 -3.65 30.71 -23.78
N ALA A 147 -4.56 31.64 -24.06
CA ALA A 147 -4.67 32.88 -23.31
C ALA A 147 -5.00 32.62 -21.82
N MET A 148 -5.99 31.77 -21.53
CA MET A 148 -6.34 31.37 -20.16
C MET A 148 -5.17 30.69 -19.44
N ASP A 149 -4.53 29.70 -20.08
CA ASP A 149 -3.41 28.94 -19.51
C ASP A 149 -2.21 29.87 -19.20
N THR A 150 -1.92 30.81 -20.10
CA THR A 150 -0.81 31.78 -19.94
C THR A 150 -1.11 32.75 -18.80
N LEU A 151 -2.31 33.34 -18.77
CA LEU A 151 -2.75 34.23 -17.70
C LEU A 151 -2.76 33.54 -16.32
N ALA A 152 -3.26 32.30 -16.26
CA ALA A 152 -3.27 31.50 -15.04
C ALA A 152 -1.88 31.26 -14.47
N SER A 153 -0.91 31.06 -15.37
CA SER A 153 0.48 30.76 -15.00
C SER A 153 1.27 32.02 -14.60
N LEU A 154 0.84 33.20 -15.06
CA LEU A 154 1.41 34.49 -14.65
C LEU A 154 0.99 34.93 -13.23
N LYS A 155 -0.10 34.36 -12.68
CA LYS A 155 -0.56 34.57 -11.29
C LYS A 155 -0.68 36.05 -10.89
N SER A 156 -1.22 36.88 -11.78
CA SER A 156 -1.48 38.30 -11.49
C SER A 156 -2.93 38.54 -11.09
N GLU A 157 -3.18 39.53 -10.24
CA GLU A 157 -4.52 39.95 -9.83
C GLU A 157 -5.42 40.29 -11.04
N LYS A 158 -4.86 40.99 -12.04
CA LYS A 158 -5.56 41.29 -13.30
C LYS A 158 -5.96 40.03 -14.09
N ALA A 159 -5.16 38.97 -14.01
CA ALA A 159 -5.51 37.69 -14.62
C ALA A 159 -6.68 37.03 -13.89
N SER A 160 -6.68 37.07 -12.54
CA SER A 160 -7.81 36.60 -11.73
C SER A 160 -9.10 37.35 -12.07
N GLU A 161 -9.07 38.68 -12.06
CA GLU A 161 -10.22 39.53 -12.39
C GLU A 161 -10.79 39.24 -13.78
N ALA A 162 -9.92 38.97 -14.76
CA ALA A 162 -10.33 38.70 -16.13
C ALA A 162 -10.91 37.30 -16.34
N ILE A 163 -10.42 36.29 -15.62
CA ILE A 163 -10.85 34.89 -15.77
C ILE A 163 -12.08 34.59 -14.91
N LEU A 164 -12.24 35.23 -13.75
CA LEU A 164 -13.32 34.95 -12.81
C LEU A 164 -14.74 34.98 -13.45
N PRO A 165 -15.10 35.96 -14.31
CA PRO A 165 -16.40 35.97 -14.97
C PRO A 165 -16.63 34.80 -15.94
N LEU A 166 -15.56 34.20 -16.49
CA LEU A 166 -15.66 33.09 -17.43
C LEU A 166 -16.10 31.77 -16.77
N MET A 167 -16.04 31.69 -15.43
CA MET A 167 -16.61 30.55 -14.70
C MET A 167 -18.14 30.46 -14.84
N ASP A 168 -18.80 31.55 -15.25
CA ASP A 168 -20.23 31.63 -15.51
C ASP A 168 -20.59 31.70 -17.01
N ASP A 169 -19.61 31.47 -17.89
CA ASP A 169 -19.82 31.52 -19.35
C ASP A 169 -20.90 30.51 -19.79
N PRO A 170 -21.78 30.83 -20.74
CA PRO A 170 -22.77 29.88 -21.24
C PRO A 170 -22.16 28.60 -21.83
N ASP A 171 -20.95 28.67 -22.42
CA ASP A 171 -20.23 27.50 -22.96
C ASP A 171 -19.60 26.70 -21.81
N SER A 172 -20.00 25.43 -21.69
CA SER A 172 -19.50 24.51 -20.67
C SER A 172 -17.99 24.26 -20.76
N TRP A 173 -17.43 24.27 -21.97
CA TRP A 173 -15.99 24.12 -22.17
C TRP A 173 -15.24 25.35 -21.61
N VAL A 174 -15.79 26.55 -21.80
CA VAL A 174 -15.20 27.79 -21.26
C VAL A 174 -15.26 27.79 -19.74
N ARG A 175 -16.41 27.46 -19.14
CA ARG A 175 -16.54 27.35 -17.67
C ARG A 175 -15.51 26.40 -17.08
N ARG A 176 -15.40 25.19 -17.64
CA ARG A 176 -14.46 24.16 -17.18
C ARG A 176 -13.02 24.66 -17.22
N LYS A 177 -12.62 25.29 -18.33
CA LYS A 177 -11.27 25.86 -18.48
C LYS A 177 -11.02 27.05 -17.58
N ALA A 178 -12.03 27.87 -17.33
CA ALA A 178 -11.93 28.96 -16.36
C ALA A 178 -11.71 28.43 -14.93
N VAL A 179 -12.42 27.37 -14.52
CA VAL A 179 -12.19 26.73 -13.21
C VAL A 179 -10.78 26.16 -13.11
N GLU A 180 -10.31 25.41 -14.12
CA GLU A 180 -8.93 24.91 -14.18
C GLU A 180 -7.89 26.03 -14.04
N ALA A 181 -8.10 27.15 -14.76
CA ALA A 181 -7.23 28.30 -14.74
C ALA A 181 -7.23 29.00 -13.37
N VAL A 182 -8.41 29.18 -12.76
CA VAL A 182 -8.57 29.75 -11.42
C VAL A 182 -7.89 28.90 -10.35
N CYS A 183 -8.03 27.57 -10.42
CA CYS A 183 -7.31 26.65 -9.52
C CYS A 183 -5.78 26.81 -9.63
N ARG A 184 -5.25 27.04 -10.83
CA ARG A 184 -3.81 27.28 -11.03
C ARG A 184 -3.34 28.66 -10.55
N LEU A 185 -4.19 29.68 -10.64
CA LEU A 185 -3.90 31.03 -10.13
C LEU A 185 -3.61 31.00 -8.63
N LYS A 186 -4.34 30.17 -7.88
CA LYS A 186 -4.26 30.07 -6.41
C LYS A 186 -4.45 31.42 -5.72
N ASP A 187 -5.33 32.25 -6.26
CA ASP A 187 -5.67 33.57 -5.72
C ASP A 187 -6.86 33.48 -4.74
N LYS A 188 -6.68 33.99 -3.53
CA LYS A 188 -7.70 33.99 -2.47
C LYS A 188 -8.95 34.76 -2.85
N ALA A 189 -8.86 35.76 -3.73
CA ALA A 189 -10.03 36.49 -4.22
C ALA A 189 -11.05 35.59 -4.93
N THR A 190 -10.62 34.42 -5.41
CA THR A 190 -11.45 33.47 -6.15
C THR A 190 -12.19 32.44 -5.26
N LEU A 191 -11.84 32.36 -3.96
CA LEU A 191 -12.38 31.37 -3.03
C LEU A 191 -13.92 31.39 -2.96
N ALA A 192 -14.53 32.58 -2.98
CA ALA A 192 -15.98 32.71 -2.97
C ALA A 192 -16.65 31.98 -4.15
N LYS A 193 -16.02 32.03 -5.33
CA LYS A 193 -16.52 31.34 -6.52
C LYS A 193 -16.20 29.84 -6.47
N LEU A 194 -15.02 29.45 -5.98
CA LEU A 194 -14.67 28.05 -5.78
C LEU A 194 -15.61 27.34 -4.79
N ARG A 195 -16.05 28.01 -3.72
CA ARG A 195 -17.10 27.49 -2.82
C ARG A 195 -18.40 27.20 -3.57
N HIS A 196 -18.84 28.11 -4.44
CA HIS A 196 -20.02 27.88 -5.25
C HIS A 196 -19.85 26.70 -6.21
N VAL A 197 -18.67 26.54 -6.81
CA VAL A 197 -18.37 25.37 -7.67
C VAL A 197 -18.40 24.08 -6.86
N ALA A 198 -17.75 24.05 -5.69
CA ALA A 198 -17.74 22.87 -4.80
C ALA A 198 -19.16 22.38 -4.46
N LEU A 199 -20.13 23.28 -4.30
CA LEU A 199 -21.50 22.93 -3.93
C LEU A 199 -22.37 22.44 -5.11
N ASN A 200 -22.02 22.78 -6.34
CA ASN A 200 -22.91 22.61 -7.50
C ASN A 200 -22.33 21.76 -8.64
N GLU A 201 -21.01 21.56 -8.64
CA GLU A 201 -20.33 20.80 -9.69
C GLU A 201 -20.51 19.30 -9.52
N LYS A 202 -20.67 18.60 -10.65
CA LYS A 202 -20.82 17.13 -10.71
C LYS A 202 -19.60 16.45 -11.32
N ASP A 203 -18.79 17.16 -12.10
CA ASP A 203 -17.57 16.61 -12.67
C ASP A 203 -16.51 16.37 -11.59
N ALA A 204 -16.20 15.09 -11.35
CA ALA A 204 -15.23 14.69 -10.34
C ALA A 204 -13.83 15.25 -10.60
N ALA A 205 -13.39 15.42 -11.86
CA ALA A 205 -12.08 15.98 -12.14
C ALA A 205 -12.01 17.46 -11.73
N ILE A 206 -13.11 18.22 -11.92
CA ILE A 206 -13.20 19.60 -11.48
C ILE A 206 -13.24 19.69 -9.96
N LEU A 207 -14.07 18.87 -9.31
CA LEU A 207 -14.16 18.83 -7.85
C LEU A 207 -12.80 18.52 -7.21
N LYS A 208 -12.01 17.57 -7.75
CA LYS A 208 -10.66 17.27 -7.24
C LYS A 208 -9.77 18.52 -7.21
N MET A 209 -9.70 19.25 -8.32
CA MET A 209 -8.91 20.48 -8.41
C MET A 209 -9.41 21.57 -7.46
N VAL A 210 -10.73 21.71 -7.34
CA VAL A 210 -11.35 22.71 -6.46
C VAL A 210 -11.05 22.38 -4.99
N ILE A 211 -11.23 21.13 -4.57
CA ILE A 211 -10.95 20.69 -3.20
C ILE A 211 -9.48 20.88 -2.84
N GLU A 212 -8.57 20.46 -3.73
CA GLU A 212 -7.12 20.64 -3.55
C GLU A 212 -6.78 22.13 -3.41
N THR A 213 -7.26 22.96 -4.32
CA THR A 213 -6.99 24.40 -4.30
C THR A 213 -7.54 25.05 -3.01
N VAL A 214 -8.79 24.77 -2.66
CA VAL A 214 -9.41 25.33 -1.45
C VAL A 214 -8.69 24.83 -0.19
N GLY A 215 -8.22 23.58 -0.16
CA GLY A 215 -7.41 23.05 0.93
C GLY A 215 -6.05 23.75 1.09
N GLU A 216 -5.46 24.22 0.00
CA GLU A 216 -4.16 24.90 0.02
C GLU A 216 -4.23 26.40 0.35
N ILE A 217 -5.23 27.13 -0.19
CA ILE A 217 -5.31 28.59 -0.08
C ILE A 217 -6.49 29.11 0.74
N GLY A 218 -7.46 28.24 1.05
CA GLY A 218 -8.67 28.59 1.80
C GLY A 218 -8.44 28.77 3.30
N GLY A 219 -9.54 28.98 4.00
CA GLY A 219 -9.57 29.06 5.46
C GLY A 219 -10.86 28.49 6.04
N LYS A 220 -11.11 28.78 7.32
CA LYS A 220 -12.23 28.20 8.06
C LYS A 220 -13.62 28.47 7.47
N GLU A 221 -13.78 29.60 6.78
CA GLU A 221 -15.03 29.97 6.09
C GLU A 221 -15.34 29.04 4.91
N ASP A 222 -14.31 28.44 4.30
CA ASP A 222 -14.41 27.53 3.16
C ASP A 222 -14.69 26.08 3.60
N ALA A 223 -14.27 25.72 4.82
CA ALA A 223 -14.40 24.37 5.36
C ALA A 223 -15.81 23.81 5.27
N VAL A 224 -16.84 24.65 5.49
CA VAL A 224 -18.25 24.23 5.45
C VAL A 224 -18.68 23.79 4.06
N ALA A 225 -18.24 24.50 3.01
CA ALA A 225 -18.59 24.15 1.63
C ALA A 225 -17.92 22.83 1.23
N ILE A 226 -16.66 22.64 1.60
CA ILE A 226 -15.92 21.41 1.33
C ILE A 226 -16.46 20.24 2.16
N LEU A 227 -16.89 20.48 3.40
CA LEU A 227 -17.52 19.44 4.25
C LEU A 227 -18.75 18.82 3.59
N GLY A 228 -19.52 19.61 2.82
CA GLY A 228 -20.67 19.10 2.06
C GLY A 228 -20.31 17.99 1.07
N LEU A 229 -19.07 17.94 0.59
CA LEU A 229 -18.58 16.93 -0.35
C LEU A 229 -18.25 15.58 0.31
N ILE A 230 -18.33 15.47 1.64
CA ILE A 230 -18.18 14.19 2.34
C ILE A 230 -19.32 13.22 2.00
N ARG A 231 -20.47 13.71 1.52
CA ARG A 231 -21.57 12.86 1.03
C ARG A 231 -21.45 12.46 -0.44
N ASN A 232 -20.33 12.79 -1.09
CA ASN A 232 -20.16 12.48 -2.50
C ASN A 232 -20.05 10.95 -2.71
N PRO A 233 -20.70 10.37 -3.75
CA PRO A 233 -20.60 8.93 -4.02
C PRO A 233 -19.17 8.48 -4.37
N ASP A 234 -18.34 9.36 -4.95
CA ASP A 234 -16.95 9.07 -5.27
C ASP A 234 -16.09 9.07 -3.99
N MET A 235 -15.48 7.92 -3.68
CA MET A 235 -14.60 7.72 -2.53
C MET A 235 -13.41 8.70 -2.51
N MET A 236 -12.82 8.99 -3.67
CA MET A 236 -11.69 9.90 -3.78
C MET A 236 -12.12 11.33 -3.41
N ILE A 237 -13.31 11.75 -3.83
CA ILE A 237 -13.85 13.08 -3.49
C ILE A 237 -14.06 13.20 -1.98
N ARG A 238 -14.63 12.18 -1.33
CA ARG A 238 -14.80 12.17 0.13
C ARG A 238 -13.47 12.30 0.87
N GLN A 239 -12.47 11.50 0.48
CA GLN A 239 -11.15 11.52 1.09
C GLN A 239 -10.42 12.85 0.91
N MET A 240 -10.46 13.42 -0.29
CA MET A 240 -9.88 14.74 -0.55
C MET A 240 -10.60 15.82 0.24
N ALA A 241 -11.93 15.77 0.32
CA ALA A 241 -12.72 16.73 1.09
C ALA A 241 -12.38 16.66 2.58
N ALA A 242 -12.23 15.46 3.14
CA ALA A 242 -11.79 15.28 4.52
C ALA A 242 -10.41 15.87 4.77
N GLY A 243 -9.43 15.58 3.90
CA GLY A 243 -8.08 16.12 4.00
C GLY A 243 -8.05 17.66 3.93
N ALA A 244 -8.82 18.24 3.00
CA ALA A 244 -8.94 19.69 2.87
C ALA A 244 -9.63 20.33 4.09
N VAL A 245 -10.70 19.72 4.63
CA VAL A 245 -11.36 20.20 5.86
C VAL A 245 -10.40 20.16 7.04
N ILE A 246 -9.65 19.07 7.23
CA ILE A 246 -8.64 18.96 8.30
C ILE A 246 -7.58 20.05 8.17
N ALA A 247 -7.18 20.40 6.94
CA ALA A 247 -6.15 21.39 6.69
C ALA A 247 -6.61 22.84 6.98
N ILE A 248 -7.88 23.18 6.73
CA ILE A 248 -8.35 24.58 6.74
C ILE A 248 -9.35 24.92 7.85
N ALA A 249 -9.95 23.94 8.51
CA ALA A 249 -11.00 24.17 9.50
C ALA A 249 -10.45 24.51 10.89
N ASP A 250 -11.29 25.18 11.69
CA ASP A 250 -11.10 25.33 13.14
C ASP A 250 -12.19 24.55 13.92
N SER A 251 -12.17 24.66 15.24
CA SER A 251 -13.14 24.02 16.14
C SER A 251 -14.62 24.34 15.84
N GLU A 252 -14.92 25.42 15.10
CA GLU A 252 -16.31 25.81 14.80
C GLU A 252 -16.99 24.83 13.83
N ILE A 253 -16.22 24.02 13.09
CA ILE A 253 -16.77 23.01 12.18
C ILE A 253 -17.34 21.79 12.93
N VAL A 254 -16.87 21.55 14.16
CA VAL A 254 -17.14 20.30 14.90
C VAL A 254 -18.63 19.94 14.97
N PRO A 255 -19.57 20.83 15.32
CA PRO A 255 -20.99 20.47 15.36
C PRO A 255 -21.52 19.89 14.04
N LYS A 256 -21.07 20.44 12.89
CA LYS A 256 -21.48 19.97 11.56
C LYS A 256 -20.88 18.62 11.21
N VAL A 257 -19.64 18.35 11.64
CA VAL A 257 -19.03 17.02 11.45
C VAL A 257 -19.72 15.98 12.34
N VAL A 258 -20.13 16.37 13.55
CA VAL A 258 -20.88 15.48 14.47
C VAL A 258 -22.25 15.11 13.90
N GLU A 259 -22.92 16.00 13.18
CA GLU A 259 -24.15 15.66 12.44
C GLU A 259 -23.91 14.56 11.40
N LEU A 260 -22.74 14.56 10.73
CA LEU A 260 -22.37 13.54 9.74
C LEU A 260 -22.08 12.16 10.36
N LEU A 261 -21.77 12.08 11.65
CA LEU A 261 -21.68 10.80 12.36
C LEU A 261 -23.03 10.09 12.50
N MET A 262 -24.14 10.79 12.24
CA MET A 262 -25.49 10.22 12.31
C MET A 262 -26.08 9.95 10.91
N ASP A 263 -25.27 10.05 9.85
CA ASP A 263 -25.72 9.87 8.47
C ASP A 263 -26.08 8.40 8.20
N GLU A 264 -27.10 8.18 7.35
CA GLU A 264 -27.54 6.83 6.99
C GLU A 264 -26.45 6.10 6.18
N ASP A 265 -25.71 6.82 5.34
CA ASP A 265 -24.61 6.26 4.57
C ASP A 265 -23.37 6.01 5.45
N VAL A 266 -22.97 4.74 5.53
CA VAL A 266 -21.79 4.31 6.27
C VAL A 266 -20.51 5.00 5.79
N ASN A 267 -20.39 5.28 4.49
CA ASN A 267 -19.17 5.89 3.97
C ASN A 267 -19.03 7.35 4.41
N THR A 268 -20.15 8.07 4.48
CA THR A 268 -20.23 9.41 5.06
C THR A 268 -19.83 9.39 6.54
N ARG A 269 -20.35 8.44 7.33
CA ARG A 269 -19.97 8.30 8.75
C ARG A 269 -18.48 7.99 8.93
N ARG A 270 -17.91 7.10 8.12
CA ARG A 270 -16.47 6.77 8.13
C ARG A 270 -15.61 8.00 7.88
N THR A 271 -15.93 8.75 6.82
CA THR A 271 -15.19 9.98 6.51
C THR A 271 -15.39 11.07 7.58
N ALA A 272 -16.57 11.16 8.20
CA ALA A 272 -16.81 12.09 9.31
C ALA A 272 -15.93 11.78 10.53
N VAL A 273 -15.79 10.51 10.91
CA VAL A 273 -14.91 10.12 12.02
C VAL A 273 -13.43 10.35 11.68
N ASP A 274 -13.03 10.15 10.42
CA ASP A 274 -11.67 10.49 9.94
C ASP A 274 -11.38 11.99 10.10
N VAL A 275 -12.36 12.86 9.77
CA VAL A 275 -12.23 14.31 9.97
C VAL A 275 -12.09 14.65 11.45
N LEU A 276 -12.92 14.09 12.33
CA LEU A 276 -12.81 14.35 13.78
C LEU A 276 -11.47 13.89 14.35
N ASN A 277 -10.98 12.73 13.92
CA ASN A 277 -9.66 12.21 14.30
C ASN A 277 -8.53 13.15 13.82
N GLY A 278 -8.63 13.67 12.60
CA GLY A 278 -7.67 14.63 12.05
C GLY A 278 -7.67 15.98 12.77
N LEU A 279 -8.84 16.48 13.15
CA LEU A 279 -8.98 17.77 13.87
C LEU A 279 -8.40 17.73 15.28
N LYS A 280 -8.42 16.56 15.94
CA LYS A 280 -7.91 16.35 17.31
C LYS A 280 -8.42 17.37 18.33
N ASP A 281 -9.65 17.85 18.16
CA ASP A 281 -10.26 18.81 19.07
C ASP A 281 -10.87 18.06 20.28
N PRO A 282 -10.47 18.35 21.53
CA PRO A 282 -11.04 17.73 22.73
C PRO A 282 -12.56 17.86 22.87
N LYS A 283 -13.19 18.87 22.24
CA LYS A 283 -14.65 19.04 22.22
C LYS A 283 -15.36 17.88 21.51
N THR A 284 -14.65 17.13 20.66
CA THR A 284 -15.20 15.98 19.92
C THR A 284 -15.37 14.74 20.79
N ALA A 285 -14.73 14.68 21.97
CA ALA A 285 -14.70 13.48 22.82
C ALA A 285 -16.10 12.88 23.05
N GLY A 286 -17.08 13.70 23.44
CA GLY A 286 -18.44 13.21 23.69
C GLY A 286 -19.15 12.64 22.45
N ALA A 287 -18.82 13.14 21.25
CA ALA A 287 -19.35 12.59 20.00
C ALA A 287 -18.64 11.29 19.60
N LEU A 288 -17.32 11.24 19.76
CA LEU A 288 -16.53 10.03 19.51
C LEU A 288 -16.90 8.89 20.47
N VAL A 289 -17.23 9.17 21.74
CA VAL A 289 -17.72 8.14 22.68
C VAL A 289 -19.03 7.52 22.20
N ARG A 290 -19.90 8.30 21.53
CA ARG A 290 -21.10 7.72 20.87
C ARG A 290 -20.73 6.91 19.64
N ALA A 291 -19.76 7.35 18.85
CA ALA A 291 -19.29 6.66 17.65
C ALA A 291 -18.60 5.30 17.95
N ILE A 292 -18.09 5.09 19.17
CA ILE A 292 -17.65 3.77 19.63
C ILE A 292 -18.79 2.72 19.57
N LYS A 293 -20.05 3.15 19.60
CA LYS A 293 -21.22 2.27 19.47
C LYS A 293 -21.80 2.22 18.05
N ASP A 294 -21.10 2.72 17.05
CA ASP A 294 -21.58 2.65 15.66
C ASP A 294 -21.68 1.19 15.20
N GLY A 295 -22.66 0.90 14.34
CA GLY A 295 -22.81 -0.43 13.75
C GLY A 295 -21.65 -0.82 12.82
N ASP A 296 -20.96 0.16 12.24
CA ASP A 296 -19.81 -0.06 11.36
C ASP A 296 -18.49 -0.16 12.13
N TRP A 297 -17.71 -1.20 11.81
CA TRP A 297 -16.46 -1.49 12.52
C TRP A 297 -15.38 -0.42 12.32
N TRP A 298 -15.31 0.20 11.13
CA TRP A 298 -14.31 1.24 10.86
C TRP A 298 -14.61 2.50 11.68
N VAL A 299 -15.89 2.87 11.78
CA VAL A 299 -16.30 4.01 12.60
C VAL A 299 -15.91 3.81 14.06
N ARG A 300 -16.13 2.62 14.61
CA ARG A 300 -15.72 2.28 15.99
C ARG A 300 -14.20 2.35 16.18
N GLU A 301 -13.43 1.79 15.24
CA GLU A 301 -11.97 1.74 15.33
C GLU A 301 -11.37 3.15 15.32
N ILE A 302 -11.74 3.98 14.34
CA ILE A 302 -11.21 5.35 14.23
C ILE A 302 -11.70 6.22 15.38
N ALA A 303 -12.92 6.02 15.88
CA ALA A 303 -13.38 6.71 17.09
C ALA A 303 -12.53 6.34 18.32
N THR A 304 -12.18 5.06 18.45
CA THR A 304 -11.30 4.56 19.52
C THR A 304 -9.89 5.14 19.38
N ASP A 305 -9.32 5.16 18.16
CA ASP A 305 -8.01 5.79 17.87
C ASP A 305 -8.00 7.27 18.24
N ALA A 306 -9.02 8.01 17.81
CA ALA A 306 -9.15 9.44 18.09
C ALA A 306 -9.24 9.72 19.59
N LEU A 307 -10.04 8.95 20.32
CA LEU A 307 -10.19 9.08 21.77
C LEU A 307 -8.89 8.72 22.51
N SER A 308 -8.20 7.64 22.10
CA SER A 308 -6.91 7.26 22.65
C SER A 308 -5.84 8.33 22.40
N ALA A 309 -5.85 8.97 21.23
CA ALA A 309 -4.92 10.04 20.88
C ALA A 309 -5.21 11.36 21.63
N LEU A 310 -6.48 11.68 21.88
CA LEU A 310 -6.87 12.83 22.71
C LEU A 310 -6.45 12.61 24.17
N GLY A 311 -6.69 11.40 24.70
CA GLY A 311 -6.28 10.98 26.02
C GLY A 311 -6.84 11.83 27.17
N GLY A 312 -6.33 11.57 28.37
CA GLY A 312 -6.68 12.31 29.58
C GLY A 312 -7.78 11.66 30.43
N GLU A 313 -7.72 11.94 31.74
CA GLU A 313 -8.54 11.32 32.77
C GLU A 313 -10.05 11.44 32.48
N LYS A 314 -10.49 12.63 32.04
CA LYS A 314 -11.91 12.87 31.73
C LYS A 314 -12.41 11.97 30.59
N ILE A 315 -11.61 11.75 29.55
CA ILE A 315 -11.99 10.89 28.41
C ILE A 315 -12.03 9.43 28.86
N SER A 316 -11.03 9.00 29.64
CA SER A 316 -11.04 7.67 30.25
C SER A 316 -12.31 7.45 31.07
N GLN A 317 -12.68 8.38 31.96
CA GLN A 317 -13.92 8.28 32.75
C GLN A 317 -15.19 8.20 31.88
N MET A 318 -15.23 8.89 30.73
CA MET A 318 -16.38 8.79 29.82
C MET A 318 -16.53 7.40 29.17
N ILE A 319 -15.42 6.73 28.88
CA ILE A 319 -15.39 5.42 28.22
C ILE A 319 -15.55 4.27 29.24
N MET A 320 -15.20 4.51 30.50
CA MET A 320 -15.22 3.49 31.57
C MET A 320 -16.57 2.75 31.67
N GLY A 321 -17.71 3.44 31.50
CA GLY A 321 -19.02 2.80 31.51
C GLY A 321 -19.23 1.78 30.38
N LEU A 322 -18.58 1.98 29.23
CA LEU A 322 -18.69 1.12 28.06
C LEU A 322 -18.04 -0.25 28.26
N LEU A 323 -17.12 -0.39 29.22
CA LEU A 323 -16.53 -1.67 29.60
C LEU A 323 -17.59 -2.68 30.09
N THR A 324 -18.73 -2.20 30.57
CA THR A 324 -19.83 -3.04 31.08
C THR A 324 -21.11 -2.94 30.25
N ASP A 325 -20.99 -2.46 29.01
CA ASP A 325 -22.13 -2.29 28.11
C ASP A 325 -22.77 -3.63 27.73
N GLN A 326 -24.07 -3.62 27.44
CA GLN A 326 -24.77 -4.81 26.97
C GLN A 326 -24.30 -5.24 25.57
N ASP A 327 -23.91 -4.26 24.74
CA ASP A 327 -23.35 -4.50 23.42
C ASP A 327 -21.88 -4.96 23.52
N GLU A 328 -21.58 -6.13 22.96
CA GLU A 328 -20.24 -6.70 22.92
C GLU A 328 -19.27 -5.88 22.08
N TYR A 329 -19.71 -5.23 21.00
CA TYR A 329 -18.84 -4.40 20.20
C TYR A 329 -18.39 -3.15 20.95
N ALA A 330 -19.30 -2.53 21.71
CA ALA A 330 -18.98 -1.42 22.59
C ALA A 330 -17.97 -1.83 23.68
N ARG A 331 -18.14 -3.01 24.29
CA ARG A 331 -17.17 -3.55 25.26
C ARG A 331 -15.81 -3.79 24.61
N ARG A 332 -15.74 -4.41 23.42
CA ARG A 332 -14.48 -4.66 22.70
C ARG A 332 -13.71 -3.36 22.43
N SER A 333 -14.37 -2.35 21.87
CA SER A 333 -13.76 -1.04 21.60
C SER A 333 -13.33 -0.32 22.88
N ALA A 334 -14.11 -0.42 23.95
CA ALA A 334 -13.74 0.14 25.25
C ALA A 334 -12.46 -0.52 25.81
N VAL A 335 -12.36 -1.85 25.78
CA VAL A 335 -11.15 -2.54 26.24
C VAL A 335 -9.94 -2.21 25.35
N GLU A 336 -10.12 -2.11 24.03
CA GLU A 336 -9.06 -1.68 23.09
C GLU A 336 -8.54 -0.26 23.42
N PHE A 337 -9.44 0.67 23.74
CA PHE A 337 -9.06 1.99 24.25
C PHE A 337 -8.15 1.87 25.48
N TYR A 338 -8.50 1.00 26.45
CA TYR A 338 -7.71 0.80 27.67
C TYR A 338 -6.39 0.06 27.45
N CYS A 339 -6.27 -0.80 26.44
CA CYS A 339 -4.96 -1.33 26.00
C CYS A 339 -4.00 -0.19 25.60
N ARG A 340 -4.52 0.85 24.94
CA ARG A 340 -3.73 1.97 24.42
C ARG A 340 -3.36 2.99 25.50
N VAL A 341 -4.35 3.40 26.32
CA VAL A 341 -4.12 4.45 27.34
C VAL A 341 -3.53 3.92 28.65
N LYS A 342 -3.69 2.62 28.93
CA LYS A 342 -3.13 1.93 30.11
C LYS A 342 -3.49 2.60 31.44
N ASP A 343 -4.69 3.15 31.53
CA ASP A 343 -5.17 3.87 32.71
C ASP A 343 -5.47 2.88 33.86
N PRO A 344 -4.74 2.95 34.99
CA PRO A 344 -4.96 2.07 36.13
C PRO A 344 -6.36 2.18 36.75
N ALA A 345 -7.09 3.28 36.51
CA ALA A 345 -8.45 3.45 37.02
C ALA A 345 -9.43 2.36 36.49
N ALA A 346 -9.14 1.76 35.33
CA ALA A 346 -9.95 0.67 34.78
C ALA A 346 -9.61 -0.72 35.33
N PHE A 347 -8.54 -0.85 36.13
CA PHE A 347 -7.99 -2.13 36.57
C PHE A 347 -9.05 -3.07 37.15
N GLN A 348 -9.85 -2.60 38.11
CA GLN A 348 -10.86 -3.43 38.76
C GLN A 348 -11.98 -3.90 37.82
N ILE A 349 -12.34 -3.09 36.83
CA ILE A 349 -13.35 -3.46 35.83
C ILE A 349 -12.77 -4.46 34.84
N LEU A 350 -11.53 -4.24 34.38
CA LEU A 350 -10.81 -5.16 33.51
C LEU A 350 -10.65 -6.55 34.14
N LEU A 351 -10.41 -6.63 35.46
CA LEU A 351 -10.42 -7.90 36.19
C LEU A 351 -11.76 -8.65 36.09
N ASN A 352 -12.88 -7.92 36.14
CA ASN A 352 -14.20 -8.52 36.00
C ASN A 352 -14.45 -9.03 34.57
N LEU A 353 -13.87 -8.35 33.56
CA LEU A 353 -13.98 -8.71 32.15
C LEU A 353 -13.20 -9.97 31.77
N LEU A 354 -12.32 -10.47 32.64
CA LEU A 354 -11.74 -11.81 32.51
C LEU A 354 -12.79 -12.93 32.57
N ALA A 355 -14.02 -12.64 33.02
CA ALA A 355 -15.15 -13.57 33.01
C ALA A 355 -16.24 -13.19 31.98
N ASP A 356 -15.94 -12.30 31.02
CA ASP A 356 -16.90 -11.90 30.00
C ASP A 356 -17.32 -13.09 29.11
N LYS A 357 -18.58 -13.09 28.67
CA LYS A 357 -19.10 -14.10 27.74
C LYS A 357 -18.40 -14.06 26.38
N ASP A 358 -17.90 -12.89 25.99
CA ASP A 358 -17.23 -12.66 24.72
C ASP A 358 -15.72 -12.94 24.85
N TRP A 359 -15.21 -13.87 24.05
CA TRP A 359 -13.80 -14.29 24.13
C TRP A 359 -12.83 -13.17 23.78
N TRP A 360 -13.20 -12.26 22.85
CA TRP A 360 -12.37 -11.14 22.45
C TRP A 360 -12.26 -10.15 23.61
N VAL A 361 -13.37 -9.84 24.28
CA VAL A 361 -13.35 -8.99 25.49
C VAL A 361 -12.44 -9.59 26.57
N ARG A 362 -12.52 -10.91 26.81
CA ARG A 362 -11.62 -11.59 27.75
C ARG A 362 -10.15 -11.47 27.34
N GLU A 363 -9.84 -11.75 26.07
CA GLU A 363 -8.48 -11.65 25.53
C GLU A 363 -7.90 -10.24 25.68
N LYS A 364 -8.65 -9.24 25.24
CA LYS A 364 -8.21 -7.84 25.36
C LYS A 364 -8.10 -7.39 26.81
N ALA A 365 -8.93 -7.92 27.71
CA ALA A 365 -8.80 -7.65 29.14
C ALA A 365 -7.50 -8.23 29.71
N ILE A 366 -7.11 -9.45 29.31
CA ILE A 366 -5.80 -10.04 29.66
C ILE A 366 -4.67 -9.12 29.17
N THR A 367 -4.73 -8.70 27.91
CA THR A 367 -3.73 -7.81 27.29
C THR A 367 -3.67 -6.45 28.00
N ALA A 368 -4.81 -5.82 28.28
CA ALA A 368 -4.89 -4.53 28.97
C ALA A 368 -4.32 -4.61 30.39
N LEU A 369 -4.66 -5.65 31.16
CA LEU A 369 -4.08 -5.89 32.49
C LEU A 369 -2.58 -6.13 32.42
N GLY A 370 -2.13 -6.87 31.41
CA GLY A 370 -0.72 -7.06 31.07
C GLY A 370 0.03 -5.75 30.90
N LEU A 371 -0.56 -4.84 30.11
CA LEU A 371 0.00 -3.53 29.79
C LEU A 371 -0.08 -2.52 30.94
N ILE A 372 -1.08 -2.62 31.83
CA ILE A 372 -1.14 -1.86 33.08
C ILE A 372 -0.03 -2.32 34.03
N GLY A 373 0.26 -3.62 34.04
CA GLY A 373 1.43 -4.17 34.73
C GLY A 373 1.27 -4.34 36.24
N ASP A 374 0.05 -4.28 36.78
CA ASP A 374 -0.18 -4.50 38.22
C ASP A 374 -0.17 -6.00 38.56
N PRO A 375 0.75 -6.48 39.43
CA PRO A 375 0.85 -7.89 39.83
C PRO A 375 -0.42 -8.48 40.46
N ALA A 376 -1.34 -7.65 40.96
CA ALA A 376 -2.63 -8.10 41.49
C ALA A 376 -3.48 -8.82 40.44
N ALA A 377 -3.21 -8.65 39.13
CA ALA A 377 -3.90 -9.37 38.06
C ALA A 377 -3.48 -10.84 37.92
N ILE A 378 -2.26 -11.22 38.37
CA ILE A 378 -1.68 -12.55 38.13
C ILE A 378 -2.59 -13.68 38.63
N PRO A 379 -3.14 -13.66 39.86
CA PRO A 379 -4.02 -14.74 40.34
C PRO A 379 -5.34 -14.85 39.58
N HIS A 380 -5.79 -13.77 38.94
CA HIS A 380 -7.00 -13.77 38.12
C HIS A 380 -6.72 -14.31 36.72
N ILE A 381 -5.61 -13.90 36.10
CA ILE A 381 -5.15 -14.42 34.82
C ILE A 381 -4.81 -15.93 34.92
N GLU A 382 -4.24 -16.40 36.05
CA GLU A 382 -3.95 -17.82 36.29
C GLU A 382 -5.19 -18.71 36.11
N LYS A 383 -6.39 -18.23 36.48
CA LYS A 383 -7.63 -19.00 36.35
C LYS A 383 -8.02 -19.29 34.89
N LEU A 384 -7.48 -18.50 33.94
CA LEU A 384 -7.77 -18.62 32.51
C LEU A 384 -6.76 -19.49 31.76
N VAL A 385 -5.74 -20.06 32.42
CA VAL A 385 -4.73 -20.92 31.77
C VAL A 385 -5.37 -22.10 31.01
N GLY A 386 -6.52 -22.60 31.47
CA GLY A 386 -7.29 -23.65 30.80
C GLY A 386 -8.33 -23.16 29.76
N ASP A 387 -8.55 -21.86 29.63
CA ASP A 387 -9.51 -21.29 28.68
C ASP A 387 -8.94 -21.35 27.26
N LYS A 388 -9.50 -22.25 26.44
CA LYS A 388 -8.99 -22.54 25.10
C LYS A 388 -9.08 -21.36 24.14
N GLU A 389 -9.96 -20.39 24.39
CA GLU A 389 -10.18 -19.25 23.48
C GLU A 389 -9.16 -18.13 23.70
N VAL A 390 -8.65 -17.98 24.93
CA VAL A 390 -7.82 -16.82 25.32
C VAL A 390 -6.46 -17.16 25.91
N LYS A 391 -6.18 -18.45 26.18
CA LYS A 391 -4.91 -18.86 26.78
C LYS A 391 -3.66 -18.43 26.00
N TRP A 392 -3.78 -18.15 24.71
CA TRP A 392 -2.65 -17.67 23.89
C TRP A 392 -2.16 -16.27 24.27
N ALA A 393 -3.02 -15.41 24.84
CA ALA A 393 -2.65 -14.06 25.26
C ALA A 393 -2.00 -14.00 26.65
N ILE A 394 -2.19 -15.06 27.46
CA ILE A 394 -1.73 -15.12 28.85
C ILE A 394 -0.21 -14.97 29.00
N PRO A 395 0.65 -15.67 28.21
CA PRO A 395 2.08 -15.58 28.43
C PRO A 395 2.63 -14.18 28.24
N SER A 396 2.21 -13.49 27.18
CA SER A 396 2.63 -12.12 26.88
C SER A 396 2.21 -11.14 27.98
N ALA A 397 0.97 -11.25 28.46
CA ALA A 397 0.48 -10.41 29.56
C ALA A 397 1.23 -10.65 30.87
N LEU A 398 1.49 -11.92 31.23
CA LEU A 398 2.25 -12.27 32.42
C LEU A 398 3.71 -11.82 32.35
N ALA A 399 4.34 -11.91 31.18
CA ALA A 399 5.68 -11.36 30.96
C ALA A 399 5.71 -9.83 31.08
N ALA A 400 4.68 -9.15 30.57
CA ALA A 400 4.56 -7.69 30.67
C ALA A 400 4.36 -7.20 32.11
N ILE A 401 3.58 -7.93 32.92
CA ILE A 401 3.45 -7.67 34.37
C ILE A 401 4.77 -7.96 35.09
N GLY A 402 5.40 -9.09 34.75
CA GLY A 402 6.65 -9.53 35.35
C GLY A 402 6.53 -10.01 36.80
N GLY A 403 7.69 -10.12 37.46
CA GLY A 403 7.80 -10.60 38.84
C GLY A 403 7.70 -12.13 38.97
N ALA A 404 8.30 -12.67 40.04
CA ALA A 404 8.37 -14.12 40.27
C ALA A 404 6.98 -14.79 40.35
N ALA A 405 5.95 -14.07 40.80
CA ALA A 405 4.59 -14.59 40.88
C ALA A 405 4.02 -15.02 39.51
N ALA A 406 4.46 -14.41 38.41
CA ALA A 406 4.02 -14.75 37.06
C ALA A 406 4.62 -16.09 36.55
N LEU A 407 5.72 -16.56 37.15
CA LEU A 407 6.37 -17.81 36.76
C LEU A 407 5.53 -19.05 37.07
N LYS A 408 4.73 -19.02 38.13
CA LYS A 408 3.84 -20.12 38.48
C LYS A 408 2.81 -20.43 37.36
N PRO A 409 1.96 -19.49 36.93
CA PRO A 409 1.04 -19.73 35.81
C PRO A 409 1.76 -20.04 34.50
N LEU A 410 2.87 -19.38 34.19
CA LEU A 410 3.68 -19.71 33.00
C LEU A 410 4.21 -21.15 33.04
N GLY A 411 4.61 -21.63 34.22
CA GLY A 411 5.04 -23.01 34.43
C GLY A 411 3.94 -24.04 34.24
N LEU A 412 2.67 -23.67 34.46
CA LEU A 412 1.52 -24.51 34.08
C LEU A 412 1.38 -24.56 32.56
N MET A 413 1.54 -23.43 31.88
CA MET A 413 1.43 -23.32 30.42
C MET A 413 2.57 -24.01 29.67
N LEU A 414 3.75 -24.14 30.28
CA LEU A 414 4.84 -25.00 29.78
C LEU A 414 4.47 -26.49 29.74
N LYS A 415 3.34 -26.90 30.33
CA LYS A 415 2.82 -28.28 30.25
C LYS A 415 1.58 -28.37 29.36
N ASP A 416 1.21 -27.31 28.65
CA ASP A 416 0.00 -27.28 27.81
C ASP A 416 0.11 -28.28 26.65
N SER A 417 -1.00 -28.90 26.29
CA SER A 417 -1.06 -29.87 25.19
C SER A 417 -0.63 -29.27 23.85
N GLN A 418 -0.87 -27.97 23.65
CA GLN A 418 -0.53 -27.27 22.42
C GLN A 418 0.91 -26.76 22.46
N ARG A 419 1.72 -27.23 21.51
CA ARG A 419 3.12 -26.81 21.33
C ARG A 419 3.29 -25.29 21.26
N ALA A 420 2.43 -24.59 20.52
CA ALA A 420 2.51 -23.14 20.35
C ALA A 420 2.41 -22.39 21.70
N ILE A 421 1.53 -22.85 22.58
CA ILE A 421 1.36 -22.28 23.93
C ILE A 421 2.60 -22.52 24.79
N ARG A 422 3.20 -23.72 24.70
CA ARG A 422 4.45 -24.02 25.42
C ARG A 422 5.60 -23.13 24.96
N LEU A 423 5.75 -22.91 23.65
CA LEU A 423 6.77 -22.03 23.09
C LEU A 423 6.58 -20.57 23.52
N GLU A 424 5.35 -20.09 23.55
CA GLU A 424 5.06 -18.72 23.98
C GLU A 424 5.26 -18.54 25.50
N ALA A 425 4.87 -19.53 26.31
CA ALA A 425 5.19 -19.57 27.73
C ALA A 425 6.70 -19.58 27.98
N LEU A 426 7.46 -20.32 27.18
CA LEU A 426 8.92 -20.38 27.28
C LEU A 426 9.58 -19.03 27.01
N ARG A 427 9.10 -18.30 25.98
CA ARG A 427 9.55 -16.93 25.68
C ARG A 427 9.17 -15.97 26.81
N ALA A 428 7.97 -16.08 27.35
CA ALA A 428 7.52 -15.24 28.47
C ALA A 428 8.36 -15.46 29.74
N VAL A 429 8.69 -16.71 30.07
CA VAL A 429 9.51 -17.08 31.24
C VAL A 429 10.90 -16.44 31.16
N THR A 430 11.52 -16.32 29.98
CA THR A 430 12.86 -15.74 29.87
C THR A 430 12.92 -14.22 30.00
N LEU A 431 11.79 -13.55 29.78
CA LEU A 431 11.64 -12.11 30.00
C LEU A 431 11.53 -11.76 31.49
N ILE A 432 11.26 -12.74 32.36
CA ILE A 432 11.16 -12.56 33.81
C ILE A 432 12.50 -12.90 34.46
N ASP A 433 13.08 -11.90 35.13
CA ASP A 433 14.34 -12.04 35.86
C ASP A 433 14.09 -12.60 37.27
N SER A 434 14.31 -13.90 37.44
CA SER A 434 14.12 -14.63 38.69
C SER A 434 14.92 -15.94 38.68
N ASP A 435 15.41 -16.36 39.85
CA ASP A 435 16.14 -17.62 40.00
C ASP A 435 15.29 -18.86 39.62
N GLU A 436 13.97 -18.76 39.77
CA GLU A 436 13.03 -19.83 39.41
C GLU A 436 12.91 -20.04 37.89
N THR A 437 13.28 -19.04 37.08
CA THR A 437 13.27 -19.08 35.61
C THR A 437 14.15 -20.23 35.11
N VAL A 438 15.36 -20.39 35.66
CA VAL A 438 16.29 -21.46 35.26
C VAL A 438 15.69 -22.83 35.52
N GLY A 439 15.01 -23.02 36.67
CA GLY A 439 14.34 -24.28 37.00
C GLY A 439 13.17 -24.63 36.07
N LEU A 440 12.45 -23.63 35.56
CA LEU A 440 11.40 -23.82 34.55
C LEU A 440 11.97 -24.16 33.18
N LEU A 441 13.03 -23.46 32.75
CA LEU A 441 13.70 -23.74 31.49
C LEU A 441 14.35 -25.14 31.48
N LYS A 442 14.93 -25.59 32.60
CA LYS A 442 15.42 -26.97 32.77
C LYS A 442 14.32 -27.99 32.56
N ARG A 443 13.14 -27.79 33.17
CA ARG A 443 11.99 -28.69 32.96
C ARG A 443 11.51 -28.69 31.51
N ALA A 444 11.47 -27.55 30.84
CA ALA A 444 11.10 -27.46 29.42
C ALA A 444 12.17 -28.04 28.48
N ALA A 445 13.43 -28.10 28.89
CA ALA A 445 14.49 -28.79 28.16
C ALA A 445 14.36 -30.33 28.19
N LEU A 446 13.38 -30.87 28.92
CA LEU A 446 13.00 -32.28 28.88
C LEU A 446 11.65 -32.50 28.16
N ASP A 447 11.12 -31.50 27.45
CA ASP A 447 9.90 -31.63 26.66
C ASP A 447 10.05 -32.73 25.59
N GLN A 448 8.95 -33.42 25.29
CA GLN A 448 8.95 -34.47 24.27
C GLN A 448 8.96 -33.87 22.85
N ASP A 449 8.51 -32.63 22.70
CA ASP A 449 8.59 -31.88 21.46
C ASP A 449 9.99 -31.30 21.28
N VAL A 450 10.62 -31.66 20.15
CA VAL A 450 12.01 -31.30 19.85
C VAL A 450 12.21 -29.79 19.76
N GLU A 451 11.22 -29.04 19.27
CA GLU A 451 11.33 -27.59 19.11
C GLU A 451 11.25 -26.87 20.46
N VAL A 452 10.36 -27.32 21.35
CA VAL A 452 10.26 -26.79 22.72
C VAL A 452 11.54 -27.10 23.49
N MET A 453 12.02 -28.34 23.41
CA MET A 453 13.28 -28.78 24.02
C MET A 453 14.48 -27.94 23.53
N ALA A 454 14.66 -27.83 22.21
CA ALA A 454 15.78 -27.09 21.62
C ALA A 454 15.72 -25.60 21.97
N SER A 455 14.52 -25.01 21.96
CA SER A 455 14.31 -23.63 22.37
C SER A 455 14.66 -23.43 23.85
N ALA A 456 14.28 -24.37 24.73
CA ALA A 456 14.57 -24.29 26.15
C ALA A 456 16.07 -24.41 26.44
N LEU A 457 16.77 -25.33 25.77
CA LEU A 457 18.24 -25.47 25.87
C LEU A 457 18.98 -24.22 25.37
N LYS A 458 18.53 -23.64 24.26
CA LYS A 458 19.08 -22.38 23.73
C LYS A 458 18.91 -21.26 24.76
N LEU A 459 17.70 -21.10 25.30
CA LEU A 459 17.39 -20.06 26.28
C LEU A 459 18.12 -20.28 27.62
N LEU A 460 18.28 -21.53 28.07
CA LEU A 460 19.13 -21.88 29.21
C LEU A 460 20.56 -21.40 29.00
N ARG A 461 21.12 -21.69 27.82
CA ARG A 461 22.48 -21.26 27.48
C ARG A 461 22.62 -19.75 27.51
N GLU A 462 21.65 -19.03 26.94
CA GLU A 462 21.63 -17.57 26.96
C GLU A 462 21.56 -17.02 28.40
N LYS A 463 20.79 -17.67 29.28
CA LYS A 463 20.57 -17.18 30.65
C LYS A 463 21.69 -17.55 31.63
N THR A 464 22.30 -18.74 31.49
CA THR A 464 23.35 -19.20 32.41
C THR A 464 24.77 -19.02 31.86
N GLY A 465 24.92 -18.70 30.56
CA GLY A 465 26.21 -18.62 29.89
C GLY A 465 26.91 -19.98 29.64
N GLN A 466 26.26 -21.09 29.98
CA GLN A 466 26.78 -22.45 29.86
C GLN A 466 26.05 -23.23 28.77
N VAL A 467 26.76 -24.10 28.05
CA VAL A 467 26.11 -25.08 27.16
C VAL A 467 25.48 -26.18 28.00
N TRP A 468 24.19 -26.41 27.81
CA TRP A 468 23.44 -27.49 28.45
C TRP A 468 23.10 -28.55 27.42
N LEU A 469 23.38 -29.81 27.73
CA LEU A 469 22.83 -30.97 27.04
C LEU A 469 21.61 -31.50 27.79
N LYS A 470 20.77 -32.29 27.10
CA LYS A 470 19.59 -32.89 27.72
C LYS A 470 20.00 -33.78 28.91
N GLU A 471 21.07 -34.55 28.75
CA GLU A 471 21.60 -35.45 29.79
C GLU A 471 22.09 -34.67 31.02
N ASP A 472 22.65 -33.47 30.85
CA ASP A 472 23.08 -32.60 31.95
C ASP A 472 21.86 -32.14 32.78
N VAL A 473 20.78 -31.77 32.09
CA VAL A 473 19.52 -31.36 32.70
C VAL A 473 18.84 -32.53 33.42
N GLU A 474 18.81 -33.72 32.81
CA GLU A 474 18.29 -34.95 33.42
C GLU A 474 19.08 -35.32 34.70
N ALA A 475 20.40 -35.19 34.67
CA ALA A 475 21.27 -35.51 35.82
C ALA A 475 21.10 -34.52 36.98
N GLU A 476 20.79 -33.25 36.71
CA GLU A 476 20.52 -32.25 37.75
C GLU A 476 19.11 -32.38 38.34
N LEU A 477 18.07 -32.47 37.50
CA LEU A 477 16.69 -32.64 37.99
C LEU A 477 16.47 -34.00 38.66
N GLY A 478 17.17 -35.05 38.20
CA GLY A 478 17.15 -36.38 38.82
C GLY A 478 17.77 -36.43 40.23
N LYS A 479 18.52 -35.40 40.65
CA LYS A 479 18.96 -35.24 42.05
C LYS A 479 17.87 -34.64 42.94
N GLU A 480 16.89 -33.94 42.36
CA GLU A 480 15.79 -33.26 43.07
C GLU A 480 14.50 -34.12 43.13
N GLU A 481 14.22 -34.98 42.15
CA GLU A 481 12.93 -35.70 42.00
C GLU A 481 12.94 -37.20 42.39
N LYS A 482 13.27 -37.55 43.65
CA LYS A 482 12.94 -38.89 44.20
C LYS A 482 11.51 -38.93 44.77
N ALA A 483 10.48 -38.97 43.92
CA ALA A 483 9.14 -39.50 44.25
C ALA A 483 8.34 -39.84 42.97
N PRO A 484 7.50 -40.91 42.93
CA PRO A 484 7.17 -41.60 41.68
C PRO A 484 5.78 -41.29 41.14
N VAL A 485 5.64 -41.13 39.81
CA VAL A 485 4.38 -41.40 39.10
C VAL A 485 4.63 -42.11 37.75
N THR A 486 3.65 -42.95 37.44
CA THR A 486 3.52 -44.06 36.50
C THR A 486 3.53 -43.73 35.01
N LYS A 487 3.98 -44.74 34.24
CA LYS A 487 3.91 -44.85 32.77
C LYS A 487 2.47 -44.76 32.26
N ALA A 488 2.29 -44.02 31.16
CA ALA A 488 1.25 -44.27 30.16
C ALA A 488 1.86 -44.22 28.74
N ALA A 489 1.25 -45.01 27.85
CA ALA A 489 1.77 -45.55 26.60
C ALA A 489 1.87 -44.54 25.43
N PRO A 490 2.57 -44.88 24.32
CA PRO A 490 3.03 -43.91 23.34
C PRO A 490 2.20 -43.87 22.05
N GLN A 491 2.49 -42.80 21.29
CA GLN A 491 2.31 -42.57 19.84
C GLN A 491 0.98 -42.01 19.34
N THR A 492 1.06 -40.83 18.69
CA THR A 492 0.87 -40.72 17.23
C THR A 492 1.55 -39.48 16.64
N VAL A 493 2.52 -39.76 15.76
CA VAL A 493 2.96 -39.13 14.48
C VAL A 493 3.29 -37.63 14.46
N THR A 494 4.60 -37.35 14.36
CA THR A 494 5.20 -36.13 13.77
C THR A 494 5.61 -36.47 12.33
N PRO A 495 5.58 -35.49 11.40
CA PRO A 495 6.88 -34.98 10.93
C PRO A 495 6.89 -33.48 10.64
N ILE A 496 7.96 -32.82 11.07
CA ILE A 496 8.46 -31.64 10.38
C ILE A 496 9.75 -32.09 9.70
N ILE A 497 9.70 -32.36 8.40
CA ILE A 497 10.90 -32.56 7.59
C ILE A 497 11.43 -31.17 7.25
N ASN A 498 12.36 -30.71 8.09
CA ASN A 498 13.39 -29.77 7.65
C ASN A 498 14.63 -30.62 7.37
N ARG A 499 15.26 -30.50 6.19
CA ARG A 499 16.64 -30.95 6.06
C ARG A 499 17.45 -30.24 7.16
N VAL A 500 17.94 -31.00 8.13
CA VAL A 500 18.65 -30.48 9.31
C VAL A 500 20.03 -29.86 8.93
N ASP A 501 20.46 -30.05 7.68
CA ASP A 501 21.81 -29.72 7.21
C ASP A 501 21.90 -28.54 6.22
N VAL A 502 20.89 -27.66 6.11
CA VAL A 502 20.92 -26.51 5.19
C VAL A 502 21.48 -25.26 5.86
N LYS A 503 22.45 -24.59 5.22
CA LYS A 503 23.05 -23.36 5.76
C LYS A 503 22.36 -22.11 5.21
N PRO A 504 22.19 -21.05 6.03
CA PRO A 504 21.72 -19.76 5.54
C PRO A 504 22.55 -19.25 4.35
N GLY A 505 21.87 -18.82 3.29
CA GLY A 505 22.49 -18.34 2.05
C GLY A 505 22.64 -19.39 0.95
N GLU A 506 22.42 -20.68 1.22
CA GLU A 506 22.42 -21.71 0.18
C GLU A 506 21.25 -21.51 -0.80
N ILE A 507 21.47 -21.89 -2.06
CA ILE A 507 20.51 -21.75 -3.15
C ILE A 507 20.29 -23.13 -3.77
N PHE A 508 19.02 -23.54 -3.87
CA PHE A 508 18.60 -24.80 -4.48
C PHE A 508 17.55 -24.53 -5.54
N THR A 509 17.58 -25.30 -6.63
CA THR A 509 16.44 -25.39 -7.54
C THR A 509 15.52 -26.49 -7.02
N GLU A 510 14.36 -26.11 -6.51
CA GLU A 510 13.38 -27.03 -5.93
C GLU A 510 12.00 -26.80 -6.59
N ALA A 511 11.17 -27.83 -6.59
CA ALA A 511 9.76 -27.67 -6.86
C ALA A 511 9.09 -27.09 -5.62
N ILE A 512 8.23 -26.10 -5.80
CA ILE A 512 7.57 -25.34 -4.74
C ILE A 512 6.08 -25.59 -4.85
N LEU A 513 5.46 -26.01 -3.76
CA LEU A 513 4.02 -26.15 -3.61
C LEU A 513 3.53 -25.10 -2.61
N VAL A 514 2.59 -24.27 -3.03
CA VAL A 514 1.75 -23.48 -2.12
C VAL A 514 0.37 -24.12 -2.10
N ALA A 515 -0.16 -24.32 -0.91
CA ALA A 515 -1.48 -24.88 -0.69
C ALA A 515 -2.27 -23.96 0.24
N ASP A 516 -3.54 -23.71 -0.06
CA ASP A 516 -4.35 -22.73 0.66
C ASP A 516 -5.81 -23.19 0.80
N LEU A 517 -6.45 -22.85 1.91
CA LEU A 517 -7.87 -23.09 2.13
C LEU A 517 -8.73 -22.04 1.43
N CYS A 518 -9.75 -22.49 0.70
CA CYS A 518 -10.70 -21.57 0.08
C CYS A 518 -11.60 -20.94 1.13
N ASN A 519 -11.83 -19.62 1.00
CA ASN A 519 -12.83 -18.88 1.77
C ASN A 519 -12.65 -19.03 3.30
N SER A 520 -11.42 -19.24 3.78
CA SER A 520 -11.09 -19.36 5.21
C SER A 520 -11.62 -18.17 6.00
N THR A 521 -11.44 -16.95 5.49
CA THR A 521 -11.94 -15.70 6.09
C THR A 521 -13.47 -15.62 6.14
N ASP A 522 -14.16 -16.02 5.07
CA ASP A 522 -15.63 -15.99 5.03
C ASP A 522 -16.24 -17.06 5.95
N MET A 523 -15.60 -18.23 6.02
CA MET A 523 -15.97 -19.28 6.97
C MET A 523 -15.73 -18.84 8.41
N ALA A 524 -14.68 -18.08 8.69
CA ALA A 524 -14.39 -17.53 10.01
C ALA A 524 -15.45 -16.52 10.42
N ASN A 525 -15.84 -15.63 9.50
CA ASN A 525 -16.92 -14.67 9.71
C ASN A 525 -18.29 -15.34 9.92
N THR A 526 -18.54 -16.47 9.26
CA THR A 526 -19.85 -17.15 9.27
C THR A 526 -20.01 -18.14 10.42
N TYR A 527 -18.96 -18.92 10.70
CA TYR A 527 -18.98 -20.07 11.61
C TYR A 527 -18.01 -19.92 12.80
N GLY A 528 -17.22 -18.85 12.84
CA GLY A 528 -16.24 -18.56 13.89
C GLY A 528 -14.85 -19.12 13.60
N ASP A 529 -13.81 -18.45 14.13
CA ASP A 529 -12.41 -18.83 13.97
C ASP A 529 -12.11 -20.25 14.47
N ASN A 530 -12.77 -20.70 15.55
CA ASN A 530 -12.64 -22.06 16.07
C ASN A 530 -13.08 -23.12 15.04
N PHE A 531 -14.11 -22.83 14.25
CA PHE A 531 -14.57 -23.75 13.20
C PHE A 531 -13.56 -23.85 12.07
N VAL A 532 -13.05 -22.71 11.61
CA VAL A 532 -12.00 -22.65 10.58
C VAL A 532 -10.72 -23.30 11.06
N PHE A 533 -10.34 -23.08 12.33
CA PHE A 533 -9.17 -23.71 12.93
C PHE A 533 -9.26 -25.24 12.94
N GLN A 534 -10.44 -25.80 13.20
CA GLN A 534 -10.65 -27.26 13.10
C GLN A 534 -10.49 -27.75 11.66
N LEU A 535 -11.07 -27.05 10.69
CA LEU A 535 -10.94 -27.39 9.28
C LEU A 535 -9.50 -27.25 8.78
N ALA A 536 -8.78 -26.22 9.21
CA ALA A 536 -7.36 -26.01 8.93
C ALA A 536 -6.49 -27.08 9.58
N SER A 537 -6.81 -27.51 10.79
CA SER A 537 -6.11 -28.62 11.45
C SER A 537 -6.33 -29.95 10.70
N GLU A 538 -7.55 -30.21 10.23
CA GLU A 538 -7.85 -31.40 9.42
C GLU A 538 -7.12 -31.36 8.07
N PHE A 539 -7.18 -30.21 7.36
CA PHE A 539 -6.45 -29.99 6.12
C PHE A 539 -4.95 -30.19 6.28
N CYS A 540 -4.39 -29.64 7.36
CA CYS A 540 -3.00 -29.78 7.75
C CYS A 540 -2.57 -31.25 7.90
N ASN A 541 -3.36 -32.04 8.64
CA ASN A 541 -3.05 -33.46 8.83
C ASN A 541 -3.04 -34.23 7.50
N ILE A 542 -3.99 -33.93 6.61
CA ILE A 542 -4.11 -34.58 5.30
C ILE A 542 -2.91 -34.22 4.41
N ILE A 543 -2.59 -32.93 4.28
CA ILE A 543 -1.50 -32.51 3.38
C ILE A 543 -0.13 -32.96 3.88
N LEU A 544 0.12 -32.96 5.20
CA LEU A 544 1.38 -33.46 5.76
C LEU A 544 1.53 -34.97 5.53
N ALA A 545 0.47 -35.75 5.74
CA ALA A 545 0.49 -37.19 5.47
C ALA A 545 0.71 -37.47 3.96
N ALA A 546 0.10 -36.70 3.07
CA ALA A 546 0.33 -36.82 1.63
C ALA A 546 1.78 -36.47 1.23
N ALA A 547 2.40 -35.50 1.93
CA ALA A 547 3.74 -35.01 1.64
C ALA A 547 4.86 -35.95 2.13
N GLU A 548 4.63 -36.72 3.20
CA GLU A 548 5.58 -37.72 3.74
C GLU A 548 5.99 -38.73 2.67
N ASP A 549 5.04 -39.21 1.88
CA ASP A 549 5.27 -40.23 0.85
C ASP A 549 5.96 -39.66 -0.41
N GLU A 550 6.04 -38.33 -0.54
CA GLU A 550 6.54 -37.63 -1.72
C GLU A 550 7.87 -36.88 -1.47
N LYS A 551 8.63 -37.26 -0.43
CA LYS A 551 9.98 -36.72 -0.16
C LYS A 551 10.03 -35.20 0.02
N VAL A 552 9.07 -34.62 0.73
CA VAL A 552 9.08 -33.19 1.08
C VAL A 552 10.43 -32.79 1.69
N SER A 553 11.00 -31.69 1.19
CA SER A 553 12.35 -31.19 1.56
C SER A 553 12.30 -30.05 2.57
N PHE A 554 11.21 -29.29 2.57
CA PHE A 554 10.92 -28.20 3.50
C PHE A 554 9.40 -28.04 3.60
N SER A 555 8.89 -27.68 4.78
CA SER A 555 7.48 -27.32 4.96
C SER A 555 7.32 -26.22 6.01
N LYS A 556 6.39 -25.29 5.75
CA LYS A 556 6.04 -24.20 6.65
C LYS A 556 4.56 -23.88 6.52
N SER A 557 3.87 -23.72 7.65
CA SER A 557 2.49 -23.25 7.68
C SER A 557 2.43 -21.75 7.34
N THR A 558 1.43 -21.36 6.56
CA THR A 558 1.11 -19.95 6.23
C THR A 558 -0.09 -19.42 7.03
N GLY A 559 -0.62 -20.20 7.97
CA GLY A 559 -1.86 -19.92 8.70
C GLY A 559 -2.97 -20.88 8.28
N ASP A 560 -3.61 -20.60 7.15
CA ASP A 560 -4.67 -21.39 6.52
C ASP A 560 -4.18 -22.29 5.37
N GLY A 561 -2.86 -22.41 5.24
CA GLY A 561 -2.21 -23.12 4.16
C GLY A 561 -0.79 -23.58 4.49
N TYR A 562 -0.08 -24.02 3.46
CA TYR A 562 1.29 -24.52 3.53
C TYR A 562 2.14 -24.04 2.36
N LEU A 563 3.39 -23.72 2.66
CA LEU A 563 4.50 -23.66 1.71
C LEU A 563 5.34 -24.92 1.89
N MET A 564 5.54 -25.68 0.82
CA MET A 564 6.39 -26.88 0.82
C MET A 564 7.35 -26.85 -0.37
N THR A 565 8.53 -27.46 -0.21
CA THR A 565 9.42 -27.71 -1.36
C THR A 565 9.76 -29.18 -1.51
N PHE A 566 10.06 -29.58 -2.74
CA PHE A 566 10.25 -30.96 -3.16
C PHE A 566 11.43 -31.08 -4.14
N PRO A 567 12.04 -32.28 -4.25
CA PRO A 567 13.10 -32.54 -5.21
C PRO A 567 12.66 -32.46 -6.68
N SER A 568 11.36 -32.64 -6.97
CA SER A 568 10.82 -32.63 -8.33
C SER A 568 9.37 -32.12 -8.38
N VAL A 569 8.93 -31.64 -9.56
CA VAL A 569 7.54 -31.20 -9.78
C VAL A 569 6.57 -32.37 -9.61
N GLU A 570 6.96 -33.59 -9.99
CA GLU A 570 6.14 -34.79 -9.83
C GLU A 570 5.79 -35.07 -8.36
N ASN A 571 6.74 -34.86 -7.45
CA ASN A 571 6.51 -35.02 -6.01
C ASN A 571 5.54 -33.99 -5.45
N ALA A 572 5.70 -32.72 -5.85
CA ALA A 572 4.80 -31.64 -5.47
C ALA A 572 3.37 -31.91 -5.98
N LEU A 573 3.23 -32.35 -7.23
CA LEU A 573 1.93 -32.70 -7.83
C LEU A 573 1.32 -33.96 -7.23
N GLY A 574 2.14 -34.96 -6.88
CA GLY A 574 1.71 -36.15 -6.15
C GLY A 574 1.07 -35.79 -4.82
N THR A 575 1.74 -34.92 -4.05
CA THR A 575 1.23 -34.40 -2.77
C THR A 575 -0.08 -33.66 -2.97
N ALA A 576 -0.15 -32.72 -3.91
CA ALA A 576 -1.33 -31.91 -4.15
C ALA A 576 -2.53 -32.76 -4.61
N LYS A 577 -2.31 -33.69 -5.54
CA LYS A 577 -3.35 -34.59 -6.07
C LYS A 577 -3.90 -35.50 -4.96
N ARG A 578 -3.02 -36.16 -4.21
CA ARG A 578 -3.45 -37.02 -3.10
C ARG A 578 -4.19 -36.25 -2.02
N THR A 579 -3.74 -35.04 -1.70
CA THR A 579 -4.46 -34.17 -0.76
C THR A 579 -5.87 -33.89 -1.25
N LEU A 580 -6.07 -33.57 -2.54
CA LEU A 580 -7.40 -33.39 -3.11
C LEU A 580 -8.25 -34.66 -3.07
N ASP A 581 -7.67 -35.83 -3.39
CA ASP A 581 -8.37 -37.12 -3.35
C ASP A 581 -8.85 -37.46 -1.92
N GLU A 582 -7.98 -37.27 -0.93
CA GLU A 582 -8.30 -37.50 0.48
C GLU A 582 -9.33 -36.49 1.02
N LEU A 583 -9.23 -35.22 0.61
CA LEU A 583 -10.24 -34.21 0.93
C LEU A 583 -11.59 -34.53 0.29
N ALA A 584 -11.62 -35.03 -0.95
CA ALA A 584 -12.84 -35.44 -1.62
C ALA A 584 -13.51 -36.62 -0.89
N ALA A 585 -12.73 -37.64 -0.53
CA ALA A 585 -13.21 -38.78 0.26
C ALA A 585 -13.75 -38.34 1.63
N ARG A 586 -13.03 -37.47 2.34
CA ARG A 586 -13.47 -36.90 3.61
C ARG A 586 -14.72 -36.04 3.47
N ASN A 587 -14.80 -35.20 2.43
CA ASN A 587 -15.94 -34.31 2.16
C ASN A 587 -17.22 -35.06 1.82
N ALA A 588 -17.11 -36.29 1.28
CA ALA A 588 -18.25 -37.17 1.04
C ALA A 588 -18.87 -37.70 2.35
N ALA A 589 -18.08 -37.78 3.43
CA ALA A 589 -18.51 -38.33 4.73
C ALA A 589 -18.97 -37.26 5.74
N VAL A 590 -18.97 -35.96 5.38
CA VAL A 590 -19.32 -34.86 6.30
C VAL A 590 -20.41 -33.94 5.74
N GLU A 591 -21.05 -33.19 6.64
CA GLU A 591 -22.04 -32.16 6.28
C GLU A 591 -21.44 -31.05 5.39
N PRO A 592 -22.24 -30.43 4.48
CA PRO A 592 -21.76 -29.42 3.54
C PRO A 592 -20.93 -28.29 4.17
N LYS A 593 -21.36 -27.77 5.33
CA LYS A 593 -20.66 -26.68 6.03
C LYS A 593 -19.24 -27.06 6.49
N ARG A 594 -18.98 -28.36 6.72
CA ARG A 594 -17.66 -28.85 7.13
C ARG A 594 -16.76 -29.16 5.96
N ARG A 595 -17.26 -29.15 4.71
CA ARG A 595 -16.45 -29.51 3.54
C ARG A 595 -15.29 -28.54 3.37
N ILE A 596 -14.13 -29.10 3.05
CA ILE A 596 -12.90 -28.35 2.86
C ILE A 596 -12.67 -28.20 1.37
N ALA A 597 -12.60 -26.95 0.89
CA ALA A 597 -12.15 -26.62 -0.45
C ALA A 597 -10.74 -26.03 -0.37
N SER A 598 -9.86 -26.40 -1.30
CA SER A 598 -8.46 -25.96 -1.28
C SER A 598 -7.94 -25.59 -2.67
N ARG A 599 -6.89 -24.78 -2.70
CA ARG A 599 -6.17 -24.37 -3.92
C ARG A 599 -4.71 -24.72 -3.78
N PHE A 600 -4.11 -25.08 -4.89
CA PHE A 600 -2.70 -25.40 -4.96
C PHE A 600 -2.06 -24.68 -6.13
N ALA A 601 -0.83 -24.23 -5.93
CA ALA A 601 0.04 -23.72 -6.96
C ALA A 601 1.39 -24.43 -6.91
N VAL A 602 1.88 -24.85 -8.08
CA VAL A 602 3.18 -25.52 -8.24
C VAL A 602 4.06 -24.70 -9.17
N ASN A 603 5.30 -24.50 -8.74
CA ASN A 603 6.36 -23.87 -9.53
C ASN A 603 7.65 -24.67 -9.38
N ILE A 604 8.64 -24.41 -10.23
CA ILE A 604 10.01 -24.88 -10.04
C ILE A 604 10.97 -23.72 -10.27
N GLY A 605 11.96 -23.56 -9.38
CA GLY A 605 12.95 -22.50 -9.52
C GLY A 605 13.86 -22.36 -8.31
N GLU A 606 14.74 -21.37 -8.39
CA GLU A 606 15.73 -21.10 -7.35
C GLU A 606 15.07 -20.59 -6.06
N CYS A 607 15.38 -21.28 -4.96
CA CYS A 607 15.01 -20.94 -3.59
C CYS A 607 16.29 -20.68 -2.80
N ARG A 608 16.36 -19.52 -2.15
CA ARG A 608 17.42 -19.16 -1.20
C ARG A 608 16.95 -19.49 0.22
N VAL A 609 17.84 -20.08 1.00
CA VAL A 609 17.62 -20.36 2.42
C VAL A 609 17.95 -19.11 3.24
N ASP A 610 17.00 -18.62 4.04
CA ASP A 610 17.25 -17.47 4.92
C ASP A 610 17.89 -17.90 6.26
N MET A 611 18.05 -16.94 7.19
CA MET A 611 18.67 -17.21 8.50
C MET A 611 17.86 -18.13 9.41
N ASN A 612 16.57 -18.31 9.14
CA ASN A 612 15.67 -19.19 9.89
C ASN A 612 15.46 -20.54 9.19
N GLY A 613 16.13 -20.78 8.06
CA GLY A 613 15.95 -21.97 7.24
C GLY A 613 14.78 -21.89 6.25
N ASP A 614 14.08 -20.74 6.18
CA ASP A 614 12.93 -20.58 5.29
C ASP A 614 13.37 -20.47 3.82
N ARG A 615 12.46 -20.87 2.93
CA ARG A 615 12.63 -20.71 1.48
C ARG A 615 12.11 -19.35 1.03
N GLN A 616 13.01 -18.55 0.47
CA GLN A 616 12.70 -17.25 -0.12
C GLN A 616 13.19 -17.19 -1.57
N GLY A 617 12.58 -16.33 -2.39
CA GLY A 617 13.03 -16.11 -3.76
C GLY A 617 11.90 -15.70 -4.69
N VAL A 618 12.26 -15.29 -5.90
CA VAL A 618 11.30 -14.92 -6.95
C VAL A 618 10.39 -16.11 -7.28
N ALA A 619 10.94 -17.32 -7.31
CA ALA A 619 10.17 -18.54 -7.57
C ALA A 619 9.10 -18.79 -6.49
N VAL A 620 9.44 -18.61 -5.20
CA VAL A 620 8.50 -18.73 -4.07
C VAL A 620 7.40 -17.67 -4.15
N ASN A 621 7.79 -16.41 -4.36
CA ASN A 621 6.84 -15.30 -4.51
C ASN A 621 5.88 -15.52 -5.67
N MET A 622 6.39 -16.02 -6.80
CA MET A 622 5.58 -16.36 -7.97
C MET A 622 4.55 -17.44 -7.65
N THR A 623 4.91 -18.50 -6.91
CA THR A 623 3.97 -19.57 -6.55
C THR A 623 2.79 -19.04 -5.73
N PHE A 624 3.04 -18.16 -4.75
CA PHE A 624 1.96 -17.49 -3.99
C PHE A 624 1.06 -16.63 -4.88
N ARG A 625 1.61 -15.97 -5.92
CA ARG A 625 0.79 -15.19 -6.86
C ARG A 625 -0.06 -16.08 -7.75
N VAL A 626 0.44 -17.25 -8.15
CA VAL A 626 -0.32 -18.22 -8.94
C VAL A 626 -1.49 -18.81 -8.15
N ASP A 627 -1.31 -19.11 -6.86
CA ASP A 627 -2.41 -19.58 -6.01
C ASP A 627 -3.59 -18.58 -6.00
N GLY A 628 -3.26 -17.30 -5.85
CA GLY A 628 -4.21 -16.20 -5.71
C GLY A 628 -4.84 -15.66 -7.00
N VAL A 629 -4.58 -16.24 -8.18
CA VAL A 629 -5.15 -15.72 -9.44
C VAL A 629 -6.68 -15.88 -9.51
N LYS A 630 -7.34 -14.91 -10.14
CA LYS A 630 -8.80 -14.81 -10.28
C LYS A 630 -9.23 -14.80 -11.75
N ARG A 631 -10.47 -15.24 -12.02
CA ARG A 631 -11.03 -15.32 -13.39
C ARG A 631 -11.03 -13.98 -14.13
N ASP A 632 -11.38 -12.90 -13.44
CA ASP A 632 -11.46 -11.54 -13.98
C ASP A 632 -10.09 -10.96 -14.37
N THR A 633 -9.01 -11.53 -13.85
CA THR A 633 -7.63 -11.15 -14.18
C THR A 633 -7.02 -12.00 -15.31
N MET A 634 -7.73 -13.01 -15.81
CA MET A 634 -7.22 -13.90 -16.84
C MET A 634 -7.26 -13.23 -18.22
N ILE A 635 -6.11 -13.22 -18.90
CA ILE A 635 -5.98 -12.76 -20.27
C ILE A 635 -5.98 -14.00 -21.19
N PRO A 636 -6.88 -14.09 -22.18
CA PRO A 636 -6.94 -15.24 -23.08
C PRO A 636 -5.61 -15.51 -23.80
N ALA A 637 -5.23 -16.78 -23.92
CA ALA A 637 -4.07 -17.22 -24.69
C ALA A 637 -4.51 -18.12 -25.85
N PRO A 638 -3.82 -18.09 -27.01
CA PRO A 638 -4.05 -19.07 -28.07
C PRO A 638 -3.85 -20.51 -27.55
N GLY A 639 -4.87 -21.36 -27.66
CA GLY A 639 -4.87 -22.71 -27.10
C GLY A 639 -5.15 -22.79 -25.59
N GLY A 640 -5.44 -21.66 -24.95
CA GLY A 640 -6.00 -21.55 -23.60
C GLY A 640 -7.52 -21.70 -23.60
N VAL A 641 -8.14 -21.44 -22.45
CA VAL A 641 -9.56 -21.71 -22.20
C VAL A 641 -10.33 -20.43 -21.86
N GLY A 642 -11.66 -20.50 -21.82
CA GLY A 642 -12.48 -19.38 -21.35
C GLY A 642 -12.26 -19.10 -19.85
N ALA A 643 -12.38 -17.84 -19.43
CA ALA A 643 -12.20 -17.46 -18.01
C ALA A 643 -13.22 -18.14 -17.09
N ASP A 644 -14.39 -18.48 -17.63
CA ASP A 644 -15.46 -19.25 -17.00
C ASP A 644 -15.09 -20.72 -16.75
N GLU A 645 -14.21 -21.31 -17.56
CA GLU A 645 -13.75 -22.69 -17.42
C GLU A 645 -12.69 -22.88 -16.32
N MET A 646 -12.10 -21.80 -15.80
CA MET A 646 -11.08 -21.89 -14.75
C MET A 646 -11.75 -22.27 -13.41
N PRO A 647 -11.39 -23.40 -12.77
CA PRO A 647 -11.93 -23.74 -11.45
C PRO A 647 -11.45 -22.73 -10.41
N MET A 648 -12.29 -22.44 -9.41
CA MET A 648 -11.93 -21.54 -8.29
C MET A 648 -11.55 -22.28 -7.02
N GLU A 649 -11.99 -23.53 -6.90
CA GLU A 649 -11.79 -24.39 -5.74
C GLU A 649 -11.32 -25.76 -6.21
N ASN A 650 -10.66 -26.52 -5.33
CA ASN A 650 -10.16 -27.87 -5.57
C ASN A 650 -9.33 -27.98 -6.85
N ARG A 651 -8.37 -27.07 -6.99
CA ARG A 651 -7.58 -26.89 -8.21
C ARG A 651 -6.09 -26.94 -7.95
N ILE A 652 -5.34 -27.39 -8.95
CA ILE A 652 -3.87 -27.34 -8.95
C ILE A 652 -3.44 -26.53 -10.19
N LEU A 653 -2.79 -25.40 -9.96
CA LEU A 653 -2.25 -24.53 -11.00
C LEU A 653 -0.74 -24.65 -11.08
N LEU A 654 -0.19 -24.53 -12.28
CA LEU A 654 1.24 -24.63 -12.54
C LEU A 654 1.72 -23.40 -13.30
N THR A 655 2.93 -22.95 -12.98
CA THR A 655 3.66 -22.03 -13.86
C THR A 655 4.10 -22.76 -15.13
N GLU A 656 4.44 -22.00 -16.16
CA GLU A 656 5.01 -22.56 -17.38
C GLU A 656 6.26 -23.43 -17.14
N PRO A 657 7.28 -23.04 -16.36
CA PRO A 657 8.41 -23.91 -16.06
C PRO A 657 8.00 -25.26 -15.46
N ALA A 658 7.08 -25.26 -14.49
CA ALA A 658 6.61 -26.50 -13.88
C ALA A 658 5.83 -27.38 -14.88
N SER A 659 4.98 -26.77 -15.73
CA SER A 659 4.27 -27.53 -16.78
C SER A 659 5.20 -28.08 -17.85
N LEU A 660 6.32 -27.42 -18.14
CA LEU A 660 7.32 -27.90 -19.09
C LEU A 660 8.15 -29.05 -18.50
N ASP A 661 8.44 -29.00 -17.20
CA ASP A 661 9.20 -30.04 -16.47
C ASP A 661 8.51 -31.41 -16.55
N ILE A 662 7.18 -31.43 -16.46
CA ILE A 662 6.36 -32.65 -16.53
C ILE A 662 5.74 -32.90 -17.92
N LYS A 663 6.20 -32.20 -18.97
CA LYS A 663 5.59 -32.31 -20.30
C LYS A 663 5.68 -33.74 -20.83
N GLY A 664 4.53 -34.34 -21.13
CA GLY A 664 4.43 -35.71 -21.62
C GLY A 664 4.33 -36.77 -20.52
N ASN A 665 4.32 -36.38 -19.24
CA ASN A 665 4.02 -37.29 -18.16
C ASN A 665 2.51 -37.60 -18.10
N ALA A 666 2.14 -38.82 -18.49
CA ALA A 666 0.74 -39.26 -18.52
C ALA A 666 0.04 -39.26 -17.14
N ARG A 667 0.80 -39.28 -16.04
CA ARG A 667 0.27 -39.20 -14.66
C ARG A 667 -0.28 -37.80 -14.34
N PHE A 668 0.24 -36.77 -15.00
CA PHE A 668 -0.04 -35.37 -14.69
C PHE A 668 -0.38 -34.57 -15.96
N PRO A 669 -1.52 -34.86 -16.61
CA PRO A 669 -1.93 -34.11 -17.79
C PRO A 669 -2.22 -32.64 -17.42
N THR A 670 -1.73 -31.70 -18.22
CA THR A 670 -1.94 -30.26 -18.02
C THR A 670 -2.64 -29.62 -19.19
N ARG A 671 -3.43 -28.57 -18.92
CA ARG A 671 -4.10 -27.72 -19.91
C ARG A 671 -3.68 -26.27 -19.69
N LEU A 672 -3.38 -25.54 -20.78
CA LEU A 672 -3.12 -24.10 -20.69
C LEU A 672 -4.40 -23.37 -20.28
N LEU A 673 -4.33 -22.50 -19.28
CA LEU A 673 -5.45 -21.61 -18.94
C LEU A 673 -5.39 -20.33 -19.75
N GLY A 674 -4.33 -19.55 -19.57
CA GLY A 674 -4.20 -18.21 -20.14
C GLY A 674 -2.95 -17.50 -19.64
N PHE A 675 -2.89 -16.20 -19.94
CA PHE A 675 -1.89 -15.28 -19.40
C PHE A 675 -2.41 -14.58 -18.15
N PHE A 676 -1.51 -14.33 -17.21
CA PHE A 676 -1.78 -13.54 -16.01
C PHE A 676 -0.65 -12.54 -15.76
N GLU A 677 -1.02 -11.33 -15.34
CA GLU A 677 -0.09 -10.38 -14.72
C GLU A 677 -0.01 -10.68 -13.23
N LEU A 678 1.16 -11.10 -12.76
CA LEU A 678 1.34 -11.49 -11.36
C LEU A 678 1.87 -10.29 -10.57
N LYS A 679 1.17 -9.86 -9.51
CA LYS A 679 1.54 -8.68 -8.71
C LYS A 679 3.00 -8.75 -8.24
N GLY A 680 3.81 -7.79 -8.69
CA GLY A 680 5.22 -7.66 -8.32
C GLY A 680 6.18 -8.55 -9.12
N ILE A 681 5.69 -9.25 -10.14
CA ILE A 681 6.51 -10.00 -11.11
C ILE A 681 6.27 -9.40 -12.49
N THR A 682 7.35 -9.02 -13.16
CA THR A 682 7.26 -8.32 -14.46
C THR A 682 6.89 -9.30 -15.58
N GLY A 683 5.87 -8.95 -16.35
CA GLY A 683 5.51 -9.64 -17.59
C GLY A 683 4.21 -10.43 -17.50
N LEU A 684 3.83 -11.02 -18.64
CA LEU A 684 2.68 -11.93 -18.76
C LEU A 684 3.15 -13.37 -18.57
N HIS A 685 2.53 -14.09 -17.65
CA HIS A 685 2.88 -15.45 -17.30
C HIS A 685 1.83 -16.44 -17.78
N ARG A 686 2.25 -17.48 -18.50
CA ARG A 686 1.37 -18.60 -18.86
C ARG A 686 1.16 -19.49 -17.64
N ILE A 687 -0.11 -19.71 -17.31
CA ILE A 687 -0.53 -20.57 -16.21
C ILE A 687 -1.28 -21.76 -16.77
N TYR A 688 -0.97 -22.94 -16.23
CA TYR A 688 -1.56 -24.21 -16.61
C TYR A 688 -2.38 -24.75 -15.44
N GLN A 689 -3.35 -25.60 -15.75
CA GLN A 689 -4.13 -26.34 -14.78
C GLN A 689 -3.78 -27.83 -14.90
N LEU A 690 -3.61 -28.52 -13.77
CA LEU A 690 -3.59 -29.98 -13.75
C LEU A 690 -5.00 -30.51 -14.01
N MET A 691 -5.14 -31.40 -14.98
CA MET A 691 -6.41 -32.06 -15.29
C MET A 691 -6.54 -33.33 -14.45
N GLU A 692 -7.76 -33.67 -14.06
CA GLU A 692 -8.06 -35.00 -13.53
C GLU A 692 -7.72 -36.02 -14.63
N GLY A 693 -6.77 -36.92 -14.34
CA GLY A 693 -6.45 -38.02 -15.24
C GLY A 693 -7.66 -38.92 -15.35
N GLY A 694 -8.12 -39.17 -16.59
CA GLY A 694 -9.26 -40.03 -16.88
C GLY A 694 -9.04 -41.50 -16.54
#